data_AF-A0A2P7TGM9-F1
#
_entry.id   AF-A0A2P7TGM9-F1
#
_cell.length_a   1.000
_cell.length_b   1.000
_cell.length_c   1.000
_cell.angle_alpha   90.00
_cell.angle_beta   90.00
_cell.angle_gamma   90.00
#
_symmetry.space_group_name_H-M   'P 1'
#
loop_
_entity.id
_entity.type
_entity.pdbx_description
1 polymer ?
#
loop_
_entity_poly.entity_id
_entity_poly.type
_entity_poly.pdbx_seq_one_letter_code
_entity_poly.pdbx_strand_id
1 'polypeptide(L)'
;MKKCSKHLLLYLLLATGALLCYCRSGINMESTAQQSPWLNHNDTVAYVGAETCKNCHAGIYETFMRTGMGQSFYHATPQKSAARFGPHIAVYDSINRFYYHPFWRSDSLFILEYRLLGKDTAYRREQYIKYIIGSGQHTNSHLFEENGYLYQAPVTFYSQKGIWDLAPGFEGGFSSRFNRIIGQECMTCHNSLPQFNQNSENKFDQVPMGITCERCHGPGQLHVQQKLLGNIVDTATQTDYTIVNPRKLPTRELQMNVCQRCHLQGVSVLKAGKSFSDFKPGMNLTDIMDVFLPEFDGNQTRFIMASQAHRLTKSACYQNSNMTCLSCHNPHISVKETPRQTFNNACLKCHTTAGKSVCTMSEAKRINANKNDCSGCHMQVSGSIDIPHVTIHDHFIRKPISETDKNRVENFIGLVAATGGNPAAITRAKGYLHYFESYTASPPLLDSAQHYLQLANNPPDEKLPVLIHALYLKQDFWGISKRAAALPPAQITDAWTAYRIGEAFLQNNTPDKAQPYFEKACRLLPLQPDFGAKLGICLLQQNRFDEARKVLLEVLKEHKNHVSALTNLGFIEVNTGNLQQAEQYYRQALRQNPGYEQALMNMAGLRLLQRNTAEAKKLLTQLLAQNPHNKEAKLLMQQLIK
;
A
#
# COMPACT_ATOMS: atom_id res chain seq x y z
N MET A 1 -88.40 -3.86 2.74
CA MET A 1 -88.97 -4.06 4.09
C MET A 1 -88.01 -3.51 5.14
N LYS A 2 -88.50 -2.54 5.95
CA LYS A 2 -88.00 -1.97 7.24
C LYS A 2 -86.56 -1.41 7.31
N LYS A 3 -86.38 -0.07 7.26
CA LYS A 3 -86.33 0.95 8.37
C LYS A 3 -85.05 0.82 9.22
N CYS A 4 -84.03 1.68 9.12
CA CYS A 4 -83.89 3.12 9.45
C CYS A 4 -83.59 3.42 10.94
N SER A 5 -82.29 3.62 11.22
CA SER A 5 -81.66 4.77 11.91
C SER A 5 -81.73 4.96 13.44
N LYS A 6 -80.68 5.66 13.91
CA LYS A 6 -80.54 6.56 15.08
C LYS A 6 -79.81 5.97 16.29
N HIS A 7 -78.55 6.36 16.56
CA HIS A 7 -78.09 7.57 17.27
C HIS A 7 -77.67 7.19 18.71
N LEU A 8 -76.73 7.79 19.44
CA LEU A 8 -75.73 8.85 19.24
C LEU A 8 -75.16 9.12 20.67
N LEU A 9 -73.84 9.33 20.81
CA LEU A 9 -73.17 10.14 21.86
C LEU A 9 -73.22 9.63 23.33
N LEU A 10 -72.30 9.91 24.27
CA LEU A 10 -71.06 10.71 24.37
C LEU A 10 -70.35 10.33 25.71
N TYR A 11 -69.01 10.27 25.66
CA TYR A 11 -67.98 10.45 26.71
C TYR A 11 -68.35 10.73 28.19
N LEU A 12 -67.61 10.12 29.14
CA LEU A 12 -66.50 10.74 29.91
C LEU A 12 -65.85 9.74 30.93
N LEU A 13 -64.52 9.81 31.07
CA LEU A 13 -63.66 9.45 32.24
C LEU A 13 -63.50 7.94 32.55
N LEU A 14 -62.33 7.36 32.85
CA LEU A 14 -61.00 7.83 33.24
C LEU A 14 -59.97 6.71 33.00
N ALA A 15 -58.71 7.14 32.89
CA ALA A 15 -57.49 6.40 32.63
C ALA A 15 -57.23 5.12 33.47
N THR A 16 -56.60 4.13 32.82
CA THR A 16 -55.44 3.28 33.20
C THR A 16 -55.47 2.11 32.22
N GLY A 17 -54.57 1.93 31.26
CA GLY A 17 -53.13 1.72 31.38
C GLY A 17 -52.82 0.37 30.71
N ALA A 18 -51.89 0.36 29.74
CA ALA A 18 -51.34 -0.78 28.98
C ALA A 18 -51.86 -1.00 27.54
N LEU A 19 -50.88 -1.28 26.66
CA LEU A 19 -50.93 -1.75 25.26
C LEU A 19 -51.16 -0.72 24.15
N LEU A 20 -50.10 0.06 23.85
CA LEU A 20 -49.84 0.55 22.50
C LEU A 20 -48.34 0.44 22.22
N CYS A 21 -47.96 -0.50 21.35
CA CYS A 21 -46.83 -0.38 20.43
C CYS A 21 -46.69 -1.68 19.63
N TYR A 22 -47.29 -1.74 18.44
CA TYR A 22 -46.76 -2.59 17.36
C TYR A 22 -47.07 -1.97 15.98
N CYS A 23 -45.99 -1.80 15.22
CA CYS A 23 -45.89 -1.65 13.76
C CYS A 23 -46.50 -0.42 13.07
N ARG A 24 -45.75 0.70 13.10
CA ARG A 24 -45.43 1.41 11.86
C ARG A 24 -44.05 0.96 11.41
N SER A 25 -44.00 0.16 10.36
CA SER A 25 -42.78 -0.10 9.59
C SER A 25 -42.20 1.23 9.14
N GLY A 26 -41.11 1.65 9.79
CA GLY A 26 -40.28 2.74 9.32
C GLY A 26 -39.71 2.34 7.97
N ILE A 27 -40.21 2.98 6.91
CA ILE A 27 -39.45 3.13 5.68
C ILE A 27 -38.21 3.90 6.10
N ASN A 28 -37.08 3.19 6.20
CA ASN A 28 -35.78 3.83 6.27
C ASN A 28 -35.72 4.77 5.07
N MET A 29 -35.66 6.08 5.32
CA MET A 29 -35.21 7.02 4.31
C MET A 29 -33.78 6.60 4.00
N GLU A 30 -33.61 5.83 2.92
CA GLU A 30 -32.35 5.74 2.21
C GLU A 30 -31.86 7.17 2.02
N SER A 31 -30.64 7.45 2.48
CA SER A 31 -30.00 8.69 2.10
C SER A 31 -30.03 8.74 0.57
N THR A 32 -30.65 9.77 0.01
CA THR A 32 -30.56 10.07 -1.41
C THR A 32 -29.11 10.41 -1.72
N ALA A 33 -28.26 9.38 -1.89
CA ALA A 33 -26.97 9.53 -2.52
C ALA A 33 -27.30 10.13 -3.89
N GLN A 34 -26.97 11.40 -4.07
CA GLN A 34 -27.28 12.11 -5.29
C GLN A 34 -26.65 11.33 -6.44
N GLN A 35 -27.51 10.73 -7.28
CA GLN A 35 -27.08 9.84 -8.34
C GLN A 35 -26.08 10.62 -9.21
N SER A 36 -24.88 10.06 -9.39
CA SER A 36 -23.83 10.72 -10.16
C SER A 36 -24.38 11.14 -11.53
N PRO A 37 -24.15 12.38 -11.98
CA PRO A 37 -24.61 12.82 -13.30
C PRO A 37 -23.86 12.09 -14.42
N TRP A 38 -22.76 11.40 -14.12
CA TRP A 38 -21.95 10.66 -15.07
C TRP A 38 -22.53 9.27 -15.31
N LEU A 39 -23.03 9.05 -16.53
CA LEU A 39 -23.70 7.80 -16.92
C LEU A 39 -22.76 6.60 -16.88
N ASN A 40 -21.46 6.82 -17.05
CA ASN A 40 -20.45 5.77 -16.96
C ASN A 40 -20.09 5.35 -15.52
N HIS A 41 -20.76 5.91 -14.50
CA HIS A 41 -20.64 5.42 -13.13
C HIS A 41 -21.53 4.21 -12.87
N ASN A 42 -22.48 3.90 -13.76
CA ASN A 42 -23.32 2.72 -13.64
C ASN A 42 -22.46 1.44 -13.71
N ASP A 43 -22.74 0.48 -12.83
CA ASP A 43 -21.98 -0.76 -12.68
C ASP A 43 -22.09 -1.69 -13.89
N THR A 44 -23.05 -1.48 -14.79
CA THR A 44 -23.14 -2.22 -16.05
C THR A 44 -22.20 -1.69 -17.13
N VAL A 45 -21.58 -0.52 -16.93
CA VAL A 45 -20.69 0.09 -17.93
C VAL A 45 -19.26 -0.40 -17.71
N ALA A 46 -18.72 -1.09 -18.73
CA ALA A 46 -17.41 -1.71 -18.66
C ALA A 46 -16.26 -0.76 -19.04
N TYR A 47 -15.07 -1.10 -18.56
CA TYR A 47 -13.81 -0.54 -19.03
C TYR A 47 -13.41 -1.18 -20.36
N VAL A 48 -12.94 -0.37 -21.32
CA VAL A 48 -12.64 -0.82 -22.70
C VAL A 48 -11.15 -0.79 -23.05
N GLY A 49 -10.31 -0.26 -22.17
CA GLY A 49 -8.87 -0.16 -22.37
C GLY A 49 -8.45 0.97 -23.32
N ALA A 50 -7.20 1.42 -23.16
CA ALA A 50 -6.66 2.58 -23.88
C ALA A 50 -6.55 2.37 -25.40
N GLU A 51 -6.36 1.12 -25.86
CA GLU A 51 -6.29 0.82 -27.30
C GLU A 51 -7.61 1.14 -28.01
N THR A 52 -8.75 0.98 -27.33
CA THR A 52 -10.05 1.40 -27.87
C THR A 52 -10.11 2.92 -28.04
N CYS A 53 -9.59 3.67 -27.06
CA CYS A 53 -9.55 5.13 -27.11
C CYS A 53 -8.63 5.64 -28.23
N LYS A 54 -7.51 4.95 -28.48
CA LYS A 54 -6.52 5.29 -29.51
C LYS A 54 -7.11 5.37 -30.92
N ASN A 55 -8.10 4.54 -31.24
CA ASN A 55 -8.72 4.49 -32.56
C ASN A 55 -9.35 5.83 -32.98
N CYS A 56 -9.84 6.63 -32.02
CA CYS A 56 -10.41 7.96 -32.26
C CYS A 56 -9.50 9.10 -31.76
N HIS A 57 -8.62 8.83 -30.79
CA HIS A 57 -7.80 9.83 -30.10
C HIS A 57 -6.29 9.54 -30.18
N ALA A 58 -5.81 9.08 -31.34
CA ALA A 58 -4.43 8.65 -31.56
C ALA A 58 -3.38 9.67 -31.06
N GLY A 59 -3.54 10.95 -31.41
CA GLY A 59 -2.60 12.00 -30.99
C GLY A 59 -2.52 12.19 -29.47
N ILE A 60 -3.66 12.14 -28.77
CA ILE A 60 -3.71 12.24 -27.29
C ILE A 60 -3.08 11.01 -26.66
N TYR A 61 -3.41 9.82 -27.20
CA TYR A 61 -2.84 8.56 -26.73
C TYR A 61 -1.30 8.59 -26.83
N GLU A 62 -0.76 8.99 -27.98
CA GLU A 62 0.69 9.01 -28.23
C GLU A 62 1.43 9.95 -27.26
N THR A 63 0.92 11.16 -27.03
CA THR A 63 1.54 12.10 -26.10
C THR A 63 1.41 11.62 -24.66
N PHE A 64 0.24 11.06 -24.29
CA PHE A 64 -0.01 10.57 -22.94
C PHE A 64 0.90 9.40 -22.57
N MET A 65 1.16 8.46 -23.48
CA MET A 65 2.06 7.32 -23.24
C MET A 65 3.53 7.74 -23.04
N ARG A 66 3.90 9.00 -23.35
CA ARG A 66 5.22 9.58 -23.03
C ARG A 66 5.28 10.30 -21.68
N THR A 67 4.14 10.42 -20.98
CA THR A 67 4.09 10.99 -19.63
C THR A 67 4.62 10.01 -18.59
N GLY A 68 4.95 10.52 -17.40
CA GLY A 68 5.29 9.65 -16.26
C GLY A 68 4.16 8.71 -15.85
N MET A 69 2.89 9.09 -16.09
CA MET A 69 1.72 8.23 -15.81
C MET A 69 1.62 7.09 -16.82
N GLY A 70 1.72 7.37 -18.13
CA GLY A 70 1.73 6.32 -19.16
C GLY A 70 2.93 5.37 -19.08
N GLN A 71 4.00 5.80 -18.39
CA GLN A 71 5.21 5.01 -18.12
C GLN A 71 5.29 4.54 -16.66
N SER A 72 4.18 4.52 -15.91
CA SER A 72 4.23 4.19 -14.48
C SER A 72 4.52 2.72 -14.18
N PHE A 73 4.27 1.82 -15.14
CA PHE A 73 4.43 0.37 -14.99
C PHE A 73 4.59 -0.32 -16.35
N TYR A 74 5.56 -1.22 -16.47
CA TYR A 74 5.81 -1.99 -17.71
C TYR A 74 6.59 -3.27 -17.46
N HIS A 75 6.62 -4.17 -18.43
CA HIS A 75 7.51 -5.32 -18.43
C HIS A 75 8.98 -4.90 -18.40
N ALA A 76 9.77 -5.61 -17.60
CA ALA A 76 11.20 -5.38 -17.45
C ALA A 76 11.93 -5.76 -18.74
N THR A 77 12.19 -4.76 -19.60
CA THR A 77 12.92 -4.89 -20.86
C THR A 77 14.03 -3.85 -20.93
N PRO A 78 15.13 -4.10 -21.67
CA PRO A 78 16.23 -3.14 -21.78
C PRO A 78 15.77 -1.76 -22.26
N GLN A 79 14.81 -1.71 -23.19
CA GLN A 79 14.31 -0.48 -23.81
C GLN A 79 13.45 0.36 -22.86
N LYS A 80 12.85 -0.27 -21.85
CA LYS A 80 11.99 0.42 -20.88
C LYS A 80 12.71 0.77 -19.58
N SER A 81 13.85 0.14 -19.28
CA SER A 81 14.61 0.45 -18.07
C SER A 81 15.33 1.79 -18.19
N ALA A 82 15.20 2.63 -17.16
CA ALA A 82 16.01 3.83 -16.99
C ALA A 82 17.35 3.55 -16.28
N ALA A 83 17.56 2.32 -15.83
CA ALA A 83 18.70 1.95 -15.00
C ALA A 83 19.98 1.74 -15.80
N ARG A 84 21.11 2.07 -15.16
CA ARG A 84 22.46 1.79 -15.69
C ARG A 84 22.95 0.47 -15.13
N PHE A 85 23.58 -0.34 -15.97
CA PHE A 85 24.08 -1.67 -15.61
C PHE A 85 25.60 -1.73 -15.84
N GLY A 86 26.29 -2.56 -15.07
CA GLY A 86 27.73 -2.74 -15.21
C GLY A 86 28.29 -3.77 -14.22
N PRO A 87 29.44 -4.40 -14.53
CA PRO A 87 29.95 -5.56 -13.77
C PRO A 87 30.39 -5.24 -12.34
N HIS A 88 30.60 -3.95 -12.02
CA HIS A 88 31.02 -3.49 -10.69
C HIS A 88 29.89 -2.91 -9.84
N ILE A 89 28.64 -2.94 -10.33
CA ILE A 89 27.49 -2.46 -9.55
C ILE A 89 27.15 -3.51 -8.50
N ALA A 90 27.28 -3.17 -7.22
CA ALA A 90 26.79 -4.00 -6.13
C ALA A 90 26.17 -3.11 -5.06
N VAL A 91 24.92 -3.41 -4.68
CA VAL A 91 24.27 -2.80 -3.52
C VAL A 91 24.53 -3.70 -2.33
N TYR A 92 25.01 -3.13 -1.22
CA TYR A 92 25.32 -3.89 -0.01
C TYR A 92 24.38 -3.50 1.14
N ASP A 93 23.55 -4.46 1.57
CA ASP A 93 22.83 -4.39 2.83
C ASP A 93 23.79 -4.78 3.95
N SER A 94 24.32 -3.78 4.67
CA SER A 94 25.32 -3.98 5.71
C SER A 94 24.79 -4.71 6.95
N ILE A 95 23.48 -4.63 7.20
CA ILE A 95 22.84 -5.22 8.38
C ILE A 95 22.59 -6.71 8.13
N ASN A 96 21.93 -7.05 7.02
CA ASN A 96 21.65 -8.44 6.67
C ASN A 96 22.80 -9.13 5.93
N ARG A 97 23.85 -8.36 5.59
CA ARG A 97 25.08 -8.81 4.92
C ARG A 97 24.78 -9.51 3.60
N PHE A 98 23.95 -8.89 2.78
CA PHE A 98 23.65 -9.33 1.42
C PHE A 98 24.16 -8.32 0.41
N TYR A 99 24.72 -8.84 -0.67
CA TYR A 99 25.00 -8.06 -1.87
C TYR A 99 23.91 -8.34 -2.90
N TYR A 100 23.56 -7.31 -3.65
CA TYR A 100 22.64 -7.38 -4.77
C TYR A 100 23.29 -6.83 -6.03
N HIS A 101 23.25 -7.61 -7.10
CA HIS A 101 23.78 -7.23 -8.41
C HIS A 101 22.68 -7.40 -9.47
N PRO A 102 22.15 -6.30 -10.03
CA PRO A 102 21.20 -6.35 -11.13
C PRO A 102 21.93 -6.53 -12.47
N PHE A 103 21.44 -7.42 -13.32
CA PHE A 103 22.05 -7.71 -14.63
C PHE A 103 21.03 -8.21 -15.66
N TRP A 104 21.35 -8.00 -16.93
CA TRP A 104 20.58 -8.55 -18.05
C TRP A 104 21.16 -9.89 -18.51
N ARG A 105 20.28 -10.83 -18.81
CA ARG A 105 20.59 -12.02 -19.60
C ARG A 105 19.73 -11.95 -20.86
N SER A 106 20.33 -11.51 -21.96
CA SER A 106 19.60 -11.09 -23.17
C SER A 106 18.56 -10.02 -22.80
N ASP A 107 17.27 -10.22 -23.07
CA ASP A 107 16.21 -9.26 -22.77
C ASP A 107 15.54 -9.46 -21.41
N SER A 108 16.06 -10.37 -20.56
CA SER A 108 15.50 -10.68 -19.24
C SER A 108 16.33 -10.08 -18.12
N LEU A 109 15.67 -9.35 -17.21
CA LEU A 109 16.30 -8.75 -16.04
C LEU A 109 16.37 -9.73 -14.88
N PHE A 110 17.53 -9.81 -14.25
CA PHE A 110 17.75 -10.59 -13.03
C PHE A 110 18.38 -9.72 -11.94
N ILE A 111 18.10 -10.06 -10.69
CA ILE A 111 18.84 -9.56 -9.52
C ILE A 111 19.50 -10.77 -8.86
N LEU A 112 20.83 -10.77 -8.83
CA LEU A 112 21.64 -11.72 -8.08
C LEU A 112 21.76 -11.23 -6.64
N GLU A 113 21.25 -12.00 -5.69
CA GLU A 113 21.52 -11.84 -4.26
C GLU A 113 22.62 -12.82 -3.85
N TYR A 114 23.63 -12.37 -3.11
CA TYR A 114 24.70 -13.24 -2.63
C TYR A 114 25.28 -12.78 -1.30
N ARG A 115 25.93 -13.72 -0.60
CA ARG A 115 26.66 -13.47 0.64
C ARG A 115 28.07 -14.03 0.52
N LEU A 116 29.04 -13.27 1.01
CA LEU A 116 30.44 -13.68 1.03
C LEU A 116 30.84 -14.19 2.42
N LEU A 117 31.68 -15.23 2.44
CA LEU A 117 32.44 -15.67 3.61
C LEU A 117 33.93 -15.53 3.27
N GLY A 118 34.57 -14.47 3.76
CA GLY A 118 35.89 -14.08 3.27
C GLY A 118 35.81 -13.64 1.80
N LYS A 119 36.54 -14.31 0.91
CA LYS A 119 36.49 -14.07 -0.54
C LYS A 119 35.56 -15.02 -1.30
N ASP A 120 35.01 -16.02 -0.62
CA ASP A 120 34.19 -17.06 -1.25
C ASP A 120 32.69 -16.72 -1.19
N THR A 121 31.95 -17.12 -2.22
CA THR A 121 30.50 -16.99 -2.23
C THR A 121 29.87 -18.10 -1.40
N ALA A 122 29.36 -17.77 -0.22
CA ALA A 122 28.73 -18.72 0.70
C ALA A 122 27.25 -18.99 0.36
N TYR A 123 26.61 -18.04 -0.32
CA TYR A 123 25.21 -18.13 -0.75
C TYR A 123 25.00 -17.30 -2.00
N ARG A 124 24.14 -17.80 -2.91
CA ARG A 124 23.71 -17.10 -4.11
C ARG A 124 22.27 -17.47 -4.45
N ARG A 125 21.50 -16.50 -4.94
CA ARG A 125 20.17 -16.66 -5.51
C ARG A 125 20.00 -15.67 -6.66
N GLU A 126 19.50 -16.15 -7.78
CA GLU A 126 19.09 -15.30 -8.90
C GLU A 126 17.58 -15.17 -8.90
N GLN A 127 17.07 -13.93 -8.92
CA GLN A 127 15.66 -13.65 -9.03
C GLN A 127 15.36 -13.01 -10.39
N TYR A 128 14.50 -13.65 -11.18
CA TYR A 128 13.95 -13.05 -12.40
C TYR A 128 13.00 -11.90 -12.04
N ILE A 129 13.13 -10.79 -12.74
CA ILE A 129 12.32 -9.59 -12.57
C ILE A 129 11.40 -9.45 -13.78
N LYS A 130 10.08 -9.42 -13.52
CA LYS A 130 9.06 -9.39 -14.57
C LYS A 130 8.63 -7.97 -14.92
N TYR A 131 8.60 -7.08 -13.93
CA TYR A 131 8.08 -5.72 -14.10
C TYR A 131 9.01 -4.67 -13.52
N ILE A 132 8.87 -3.47 -14.08
CA ILE A 132 9.45 -2.24 -13.56
C ILE A 132 8.30 -1.30 -13.22
N ILE A 133 8.39 -0.69 -12.04
CA ILE A 133 7.42 0.28 -11.51
C ILE A 133 8.11 1.63 -11.30
N GLY A 134 7.44 2.69 -11.77
CA GLY A 134 7.99 4.05 -11.83
C GLY A 134 8.55 4.40 -13.21
N SER A 135 8.34 5.64 -13.63
CA SER A 135 8.69 6.14 -14.96
C SER A 135 10.19 6.38 -15.21
N GLY A 136 11.04 6.15 -14.23
CA GLY A 136 12.46 6.53 -14.30
C GLY A 136 12.71 8.04 -14.20
N GLN A 137 11.69 8.84 -13.85
CA GLN A 137 11.88 10.26 -13.54
C GLN A 137 12.53 10.47 -12.17
N HIS A 138 12.18 9.62 -11.21
CA HIS A 138 12.69 9.65 -9.83
C HIS A 138 13.39 8.33 -9.52
N THR A 139 12.64 7.24 -9.65
CA THR A 139 13.11 5.88 -9.41
C THR A 139 12.62 4.93 -10.50
N ASN A 140 13.30 3.79 -10.59
CA ASN A 140 12.92 2.64 -11.39
C ASN A 140 13.05 1.42 -10.47
N SER A 141 11.92 1.04 -9.86
CA SER A 141 11.83 -0.07 -8.91
C SER A 141 11.45 -1.35 -9.64
N HIS A 142 11.78 -2.49 -9.05
CA HIS A 142 11.74 -3.78 -9.73
C HIS A 142 10.82 -4.75 -9.00
N LEU A 143 9.94 -5.41 -9.74
CA LEU A 143 8.97 -6.36 -9.21
C LEU A 143 9.11 -7.71 -9.90
N PHE A 144 8.86 -8.77 -9.14
CA PHE A 144 8.74 -10.12 -9.67
C PHE A 144 7.36 -10.70 -9.36
N GLU A 145 7.03 -11.77 -10.07
CA GLU A 145 5.76 -12.46 -9.96
C GLU A 145 6.00 -13.96 -9.83
N GLU A 146 5.27 -14.59 -8.92
CA GLU A 146 5.24 -16.05 -8.75
C GLU A 146 3.79 -16.47 -8.60
N ASN A 147 3.23 -17.22 -9.56
CA ASN A 147 1.85 -17.74 -9.52
C ASN A 147 0.77 -16.65 -9.29
N GLY A 148 0.93 -15.50 -9.94
CA GLY A 148 0.05 -14.34 -9.84
C GLY A 148 0.34 -13.41 -8.65
N TYR A 149 1.22 -13.80 -7.72
CA TYR A 149 1.57 -13.00 -6.55
C TYR A 149 2.69 -12.01 -6.88
N LEU A 150 2.48 -10.73 -6.61
CA LEU A 150 3.46 -9.67 -6.89
C LEU A 150 4.28 -9.30 -5.65
N TYR A 151 5.59 -9.13 -5.87
CA TYR A 151 6.54 -8.77 -4.82
C TYR A 151 7.54 -7.73 -5.32
N GLN A 152 8.00 -6.87 -4.42
CA GLN A 152 9.06 -5.91 -4.67
C GLN A 152 10.43 -6.52 -4.39
N ALA A 153 11.36 -6.32 -5.32
CA ALA A 153 12.76 -6.65 -5.12
C ALA A 153 13.46 -5.64 -4.19
N PRO A 154 14.53 -6.04 -3.47
CA PRO A 154 15.13 -5.23 -2.41
C PRO A 154 15.94 -4.02 -2.91
N VAL A 155 16.14 -3.88 -4.22
CA VAL A 155 16.94 -2.78 -4.80
C VAL A 155 16.16 -2.00 -5.84
N THR A 156 16.45 -0.70 -5.91
CA THR A 156 15.88 0.21 -6.89
C THR A 156 16.98 1.04 -7.55
N PHE A 157 16.68 1.59 -8.72
CA PHE A 157 17.54 2.55 -9.38
C PHE A 157 17.04 3.97 -9.13
N TYR A 158 17.86 4.80 -8.49
CA TYR A 158 17.58 6.21 -8.23
C TYR A 158 18.06 7.06 -9.40
N SER A 159 17.13 7.41 -10.31
CA SER A 159 17.43 7.97 -11.62
C SER A 159 18.07 9.37 -11.55
N GLN A 160 17.71 10.16 -10.54
CA GLN A 160 18.29 11.50 -10.33
C GLN A 160 19.78 11.46 -9.94
N LYS A 161 20.19 10.41 -9.23
CA LYS A 161 21.59 10.19 -8.82
C LYS A 161 22.35 9.26 -9.76
N GLY A 162 21.63 8.46 -10.55
CA GLY A 162 22.21 7.48 -11.45
C GLY A 162 22.82 6.27 -10.72
N ILE A 163 22.30 5.91 -9.54
CA ILE A 163 22.84 4.85 -8.67
C ILE A 163 21.80 3.77 -8.39
N TRP A 164 22.30 2.56 -8.13
CA TRP A 164 21.52 1.52 -7.47
C TRP A 164 21.74 1.60 -5.97
N ASP A 165 20.66 1.44 -5.21
CA ASP A 165 20.72 1.34 -3.75
C ASP A 165 19.50 0.51 -3.28
N LEU A 166 19.39 0.29 -1.97
CA LEU A 166 18.24 -0.37 -1.39
C LEU A 166 16.95 0.37 -1.77
N ALA A 167 15.90 -0.41 -2.02
CA ALA A 167 14.59 0.14 -2.30
C ALA A 167 14.03 0.82 -1.04
N PRO A 168 13.20 1.88 -1.19
CA PRO A 168 12.68 2.61 -0.04
C PRO A 168 11.96 1.71 0.94
N GLY A 169 12.34 1.73 2.22
CA GLY A 169 11.80 0.87 3.28
C GLY A 169 12.56 -0.45 3.48
N PHE A 170 13.66 -0.67 2.76
CA PHE A 170 14.57 -1.82 3.01
C PHE A 170 15.80 -1.41 3.83
N GLU A 171 16.01 -0.12 4.05
CA GLU A 171 17.11 0.43 4.83
C GLU A 171 16.91 0.21 6.34
N GLY A 172 17.94 0.48 7.15
CA GLY A 172 17.79 0.53 8.62
C GLY A 172 17.44 -0.79 9.30
N GLY A 173 17.58 -1.93 8.61
CA GLY A 173 17.26 -3.26 9.12
C GLY A 173 15.85 -3.73 8.81
N PHE A 174 15.06 -2.94 8.06
CA PHE A 174 13.69 -3.27 7.67
C PHE A 174 13.59 -4.12 6.39
N SER A 175 14.73 -4.51 5.79
CA SER A 175 14.76 -5.32 4.57
C SER A 175 14.01 -6.65 4.73
N SER A 176 12.95 -6.81 3.94
CA SER A 176 12.23 -8.07 3.78
C SER A 176 12.75 -8.90 2.61
N ARG A 177 13.90 -8.52 2.03
CA ARG A 177 14.52 -9.15 0.85
C ARG A 177 13.55 -9.28 -0.33
N PHE A 178 13.09 -10.49 -0.65
CA PHE A 178 12.14 -10.74 -1.73
C PHE A 178 10.72 -11.02 -1.23
N ASN A 179 10.40 -10.71 0.04
CA ASN A 179 9.09 -11.02 0.62
C ASN A 179 8.15 -9.81 0.72
N ARG A 180 8.57 -8.61 0.28
CA ARG A 180 7.69 -7.44 0.30
C ARG A 180 6.58 -7.59 -0.73
N ILE A 181 5.36 -7.76 -0.28
CA ILE A 181 4.19 -7.88 -1.14
C ILE A 181 3.86 -6.55 -1.83
N ILE A 182 3.31 -6.62 -3.04
CA ILE A 182 2.71 -5.49 -3.75
C ILE A 182 1.20 -5.72 -3.83
N GLY A 183 0.45 -5.03 -2.98
CA GLY A 183 -1.00 -5.14 -2.91
C GLY A 183 -1.75 -4.15 -3.79
N GLN A 184 -3.08 -4.17 -3.65
CA GLN A 184 -3.99 -3.34 -4.44
C GLN A 184 -3.72 -1.82 -4.28
N GLU A 185 -3.32 -1.36 -3.09
CA GLU A 185 -3.01 0.05 -2.84
C GLU A 185 -1.94 0.56 -3.81
N CYS A 186 -0.79 -0.11 -3.86
CA CYS A 186 0.30 0.23 -4.78
C CYS A 186 -0.17 0.16 -6.24
N MET A 187 -0.85 -0.93 -6.61
CA MET A 187 -1.22 -1.16 -8.00
C MET A 187 -2.26 -0.16 -8.50
N THR A 188 -3.17 0.31 -7.65
CA THR A 188 -4.15 1.34 -8.08
C THR A 188 -3.51 2.69 -8.42
N CYS A 189 -2.34 3.01 -7.87
CA CYS A 189 -1.63 4.25 -8.20
C CYS A 189 -0.63 4.10 -9.36
N HIS A 190 -0.25 2.87 -9.71
CA HIS A 190 0.80 2.63 -10.71
C HIS A 190 0.33 1.90 -11.95
N ASN A 191 -0.87 1.34 -11.92
CA ASN A 191 -1.39 0.48 -12.96
C ASN A 191 -2.70 1.05 -13.53
N SER A 192 -3.14 0.52 -14.66
CA SER A 192 -4.48 0.74 -15.18
C SER A 192 -5.51 0.09 -14.25
N LEU A 193 -6.03 -1.08 -14.57
CA LEU A 193 -7.10 -1.73 -13.81
C LEU A 193 -6.77 -3.21 -13.65
N PRO A 194 -5.92 -3.57 -12.67
CA PRO A 194 -5.53 -4.95 -12.46
C PRO A 194 -6.71 -5.76 -11.89
N GLN A 195 -6.78 -7.04 -12.25
CA GLN A 195 -7.76 -7.97 -11.69
C GLN A 195 -7.20 -8.57 -10.40
N PHE A 196 -7.56 -7.96 -9.27
CA PHE A 196 -7.10 -8.37 -7.94
C PHE A 196 -7.96 -9.52 -7.40
N ASN A 197 -7.31 -10.55 -6.85
CA ASN A 197 -7.98 -11.67 -6.21
C ASN A 197 -8.27 -11.34 -4.74
N GLN A 198 -9.55 -11.15 -4.40
CA GLN A 198 -10.00 -10.72 -3.07
C GLN A 198 -9.69 -11.73 -1.95
N ASN A 199 -9.31 -12.96 -2.28
CA ASN A 199 -8.91 -13.98 -1.31
C ASN A 199 -7.43 -13.90 -0.91
N SER A 200 -6.67 -12.94 -1.45
CA SER A 200 -5.24 -12.72 -1.24
C SER A 200 -4.96 -11.25 -0.90
N GLU A 201 -3.72 -10.92 -0.54
CA GLU A 201 -3.26 -9.54 -0.36
C GLU A 201 -2.46 -9.00 -1.54
N ASN A 202 -1.97 -9.88 -2.42
CA ASN A 202 -1.09 -9.50 -3.53
C ASN A 202 -1.17 -10.40 -4.76
N LYS A 203 -2.21 -11.25 -4.87
CA LYS A 203 -2.46 -12.07 -6.07
C LYS A 203 -3.32 -11.30 -7.07
N PHE A 204 -2.90 -11.32 -8.33
CA PHE A 204 -3.62 -10.71 -9.44
C PHE A 204 -3.76 -11.73 -10.58
N ASP A 205 -4.97 -11.84 -11.11
CA ASP A 205 -5.25 -12.71 -12.26
C ASP A 205 -4.76 -12.04 -13.56
N GLN A 206 -4.81 -10.70 -13.61
CA GLN A 206 -4.29 -9.90 -14.70
C GLN A 206 -3.64 -8.60 -14.18
N VAL A 207 -2.50 -8.26 -14.77
CA VAL A 207 -1.74 -7.04 -14.48
C VAL A 207 -1.51 -6.29 -15.79
N PRO A 208 -2.37 -5.33 -16.16
CA PRO A 208 -2.15 -4.51 -17.34
C PRO A 208 -0.91 -3.61 -17.18
N MET A 209 -0.59 -2.80 -18.19
CA MET A 209 0.51 -1.85 -18.09
C MET A 209 0.11 -0.62 -17.26
N GLY A 210 0.92 0.44 -17.30
CA GLY A 210 0.77 1.68 -16.52
C GLY A 210 -0.59 2.38 -16.61
N ILE A 211 -0.69 3.53 -15.94
CA ILE A 211 -1.92 4.31 -15.89
C ILE A 211 -2.42 4.62 -17.30
N THR A 212 -3.72 4.43 -17.54
CA THR A 212 -4.40 4.69 -18.82
C THR A 212 -5.54 5.70 -18.68
N CYS A 213 -6.16 6.05 -19.81
CA CYS A 213 -7.23 7.04 -19.95
C CYS A 213 -8.34 6.89 -18.87
N GLU A 214 -8.82 5.66 -18.70
CA GLU A 214 -9.99 5.38 -17.85
C GLU A 214 -9.72 5.55 -16.35
N ARG A 215 -8.46 5.73 -15.93
CA ARG A 215 -8.13 6.12 -14.55
C ARG A 215 -8.54 7.54 -14.20
N CYS A 216 -8.61 8.41 -15.19
CA CYS A 216 -9.05 9.81 -15.02
C CYS A 216 -10.45 10.06 -15.60
N HIS A 217 -10.90 9.20 -16.53
CA HIS A 217 -12.14 9.38 -17.28
C HIS A 217 -13.26 8.38 -16.89
N GLY A 218 -12.95 7.35 -16.13
CA GLY A 218 -13.87 6.26 -15.78
C GLY A 218 -14.11 5.28 -16.93
N PRO A 219 -15.03 4.31 -16.77
CA PRO A 219 -15.38 3.33 -17.80
C PRO A 219 -15.78 3.98 -19.13
N GLY A 220 -15.22 3.50 -20.24
CA GLY A 220 -15.41 4.09 -21.57
C GLY A 220 -16.47 3.43 -22.46
N GLN A 221 -17.03 2.27 -22.09
CA GLN A 221 -17.89 1.48 -22.98
C GLN A 221 -19.09 2.26 -23.52
N LEU A 222 -19.84 2.93 -22.65
CA LEU A 222 -21.02 3.69 -23.06
C LEU A 222 -20.64 4.83 -24.00
N HIS A 223 -19.55 5.53 -23.72
CA HIS A 223 -19.05 6.60 -24.58
C HIS A 223 -18.73 6.08 -25.99
N VAL A 224 -17.92 5.03 -26.08
CA VAL A 224 -17.53 4.43 -27.35
C VAL A 224 -18.76 3.99 -28.15
N GLN A 225 -19.71 3.31 -27.51
CA GLN A 225 -20.94 2.88 -28.15
C GLN A 225 -21.74 4.06 -28.72
N GLN A 226 -21.92 5.13 -27.95
CA GLN A 226 -22.68 6.29 -28.38
C GLN A 226 -22.00 7.02 -29.55
N LYS A 227 -20.66 7.17 -29.54
CA LYS A 227 -19.95 7.82 -30.65
C LYS A 227 -19.96 6.99 -31.92
N LEU A 228 -19.86 5.65 -31.82
CA LEU A 228 -19.98 4.76 -32.97
C LEU A 228 -21.38 4.76 -33.60
N LEU A 229 -22.42 5.03 -32.81
CA LEU A 229 -23.79 5.21 -33.29
C LEU A 229 -24.05 6.61 -33.92
N GLY A 230 -23.04 7.48 -33.95
CA GLY A 230 -23.18 8.85 -34.47
C GLY A 230 -23.74 9.86 -33.46
N ASN A 231 -23.94 9.48 -32.20
CA ASN A 231 -24.42 10.37 -31.14
C ASN A 231 -23.27 11.22 -30.58
N ILE A 232 -22.87 12.22 -31.36
CA ILE A 232 -21.79 13.15 -31.03
C ILE A 232 -22.32 14.31 -30.18
N VAL A 233 -21.58 14.64 -29.12
CA VAL A 233 -21.87 15.76 -28.22
C VAL A 233 -20.85 16.85 -28.50
N ASP A 234 -21.30 18.06 -28.83
CA ASP A 234 -20.41 19.22 -28.91
C ASP A 234 -19.95 19.63 -27.49
N THR A 235 -18.74 19.21 -27.14
CA THR A 235 -18.16 19.44 -25.81
C THR A 235 -17.75 20.91 -25.55
N ALA A 236 -17.79 21.76 -26.58
CA ALA A 236 -17.60 23.20 -26.42
C ALA A 236 -18.81 23.85 -25.74
N THR A 237 -20.02 23.38 -26.07
CA THR A 237 -21.29 23.97 -25.61
C THR A 237 -21.95 23.21 -24.48
N GLN A 238 -21.82 21.87 -24.44
CA GLN A 238 -22.46 21.02 -23.43
C GLN A 238 -21.53 19.93 -22.89
N THR A 239 -21.89 19.32 -21.77
CA THR A 239 -21.11 18.23 -21.16
C THR A 239 -21.54 16.89 -21.73
N ASP A 240 -20.58 16.08 -22.18
CA ASP A 240 -20.83 14.68 -22.53
C ASP A 240 -20.83 13.83 -21.25
N TYR A 241 -22.02 13.44 -20.78
CA TYR A 241 -22.16 12.64 -19.55
C TYR A 241 -21.81 11.15 -19.73
N THR A 242 -21.48 10.70 -20.94
CA THR A 242 -21.09 9.30 -21.20
C THR A 242 -19.64 8.99 -20.80
N ILE A 243 -18.83 10.01 -20.54
CA ILE A 243 -17.42 9.89 -20.09
C ILE A 243 -17.07 11.08 -19.20
N VAL A 244 -16.36 10.85 -18.10
CA VAL A 244 -15.98 11.95 -17.20
C VAL A 244 -14.97 12.84 -17.90
N ASN A 245 -15.17 14.16 -17.89
CA ASN A 245 -14.14 15.12 -18.23
C ASN A 245 -13.68 15.83 -16.95
N PRO A 246 -12.45 15.57 -16.45
CA PRO A 246 -11.96 16.17 -15.21
C PRO A 246 -12.05 17.70 -15.15
N ARG A 247 -11.95 18.41 -16.28
CA ARG A 247 -12.05 19.88 -16.31
C ARG A 247 -13.49 20.40 -16.15
N LYS A 248 -14.48 19.56 -16.44
CA LYS A 248 -15.91 19.90 -16.41
C LYS A 248 -16.62 19.38 -15.15
N LEU A 249 -15.88 18.80 -14.20
CA LEU A 249 -16.44 18.41 -12.92
C LEU A 249 -16.96 19.64 -12.15
N PRO A 250 -18.13 19.52 -11.48
CA PRO A 250 -18.92 20.68 -11.04
C PRO A 250 -18.29 21.44 -9.88
N THR A 251 -17.44 20.78 -9.07
CA THR A 251 -16.76 21.41 -7.94
C THR A 251 -15.25 21.28 -8.08
N ARG A 252 -14.54 22.26 -7.52
CA ARG A 252 -13.07 22.24 -7.42
C ARG A 252 -12.55 20.98 -6.72
N GLU A 253 -13.24 20.54 -5.68
CA GLU A 253 -12.90 19.34 -4.90
C GLU A 253 -12.92 18.09 -5.78
N LEU A 254 -13.98 17.86 -6.55
CA LEU A 254 -14.07 16.71 -7.45
C LEU A 254 -12.95 16.72 -8.51
N GLN A 255 -12.58 17.90 -9.03
CA GLN A 255 -11.43 18.03 -9.95
C GLN A 255 -10.12 17.60 -9.27
N MET A 256 -9.92 18.03 -8.01
CA MET A 256 -8.73 17.68 -7.24
C MET A 256 -8.72 16.20 -6.86
N ASN A 257 -9.86 15.60 -6.51
CA ASN A 257 -9.98 14.21 -6.09
C ASN A 257 -9.51 13.22 -7.17
N VAL A 258 -9.73 13.51 -8.46
CA VAL A 258 -9.19 12.70 -9.57
C VAL A 258 -7.67 12.60 -9.48
N CYS A 259 -6.99 13.70 -9.13
CA CYS A 259 -5.54 13.74 -9.00
C CYS A 259 -5.08 13.18 -7.65
N GLN A 260 -5.78 13.53 -6.57
CA GLN A 260 -5.47 13.08 -5.21
C GLN A 260 -5.56 11.57 -5.06
N ARG A 261 -6.34 10.87 -5.89
CA ARG A 261 -6.38 9.40 -5.86
C ARG A 261 -4.98 8.77 -5.90
N CYS A 262 -4.02 9.40 -6.57
CA CYS A 262 -2.63 8.93 -6.69
C CYS A 262 -1.59 9.95 -6.16
N HIS A 263 -1.85 11.27 -6.27
CA HIS A 263 -0.95 12.35 -5.83
C HIS A 263 -1.26 12.86 -4.40
N LEU A 264 -1.92 12.01 -3.62
CA LEU A 264 -2.10 12.14 -2.19
C LEU A 264 -1.80 10.77 -1.54
N GLN A 265 -0.53 10.40 -1.54
CA GLN A 265 -0.03 9.19 -0.89
C GLN A 265 0.34 9.52 0.56
N GLY A 266 -0.13 8.68 1.46
CA GLY A 266 0.10 8.76 2.89
C GLY A 266 -0.34 7.45 3.53
N VAL A 267 -0.95 7.51 4.70
CA VAL A 267 -1.66 6.36 5.27
C VAL A 267 -3.12 6.40 4.81
N SER A 268 -3.49 5.49 3.93
CA SER A 268 -4.87 5.34 3.47
C SER A 268 -5.67 4.49 4.46
N VAL A 269 -6.85 4.97 4.85
CA VAL A 269 -7.83 4.22 5.65
C VAL A 269 -9.14 4.17 4.88
N LEU A 270 -9.47 2.98 4.36
CA LEU A 270 -10.72 2.74 3.63
C LEU A 270 -11.93 2.90 4.56
N LYS A 271 -13.03 3.42 4.01
CA LYS A 271 -14.34 3.37 4.67
C LYS A 271 -14.84 1.93 4.73
N ALA A 272 -15.78 1.66 5.64
CA ALA A 272 -16.34 0.33 5.82
C ALA A 272 -16.92 -0.21 4.49
N GLY A 273 -16.56 -1.45 4.13
CA GLY A 273 -17.01 -2.11 2.91
C GLY A 273 -16.44 -1.53 1.60
N LYS A 274 -15.49 -0.59 1.66
CA LYS A 274 -14.86 0.00 0.47
C LYS A 274 -13.53 -0.67 0.14
N SER A 275 -13.19 -0.64 -1.14
CA SER A 275 -11.92 -1.11 -1.70
C SER A 275 -11.17 0.02 -2.41
N PHE A 276 -9.88 -0.18 -2.65
CA PHE A 276 -9.07 0.74 -3.45
C PHE A 276 -9.56 0.86 -4.91
N SER A 277 -10.36 -0.07 -5.42
CA SER A 277 -10.94 0.00 -6.77
C SER A 277 -12.25 0.79 -6.87
N ASP A 278 -12.87 1.16 -5.75
CA ASP A 278 -14.23 1.71 -5.76
C ASP A 278 -14.30 3.18 -6.20
N PHE A 279 -13.18 3.91 -6.13
CA PHE A 279 -13.14 5.29 -6.59
C PHE A 279 -13.27 5.36 -8.11
N LYS A 280 -14.36 5.98 -8.59
CA LYS A 280 -14.54 6.39 -9.99
C LYS A 280 -14.33 7.91 -10.12
N PRO A 281 -13.69 8.41 -11.20
CA PRO A 281 -13.49 9.84 -11.39
C PRO A 281 -14.80 10.63 -11.31
N GLY A 282 -14.83 11.68 -10.49
CA GLY A 282 -16.05 12.46 -10.22
C GLY A 282 -16.81 12.05 -8.95
N MET A 283 -16.33 11.07 -8.19
CA MET A 283 -16.76 10.80 -6.81
C MET A 283 -15.92 11.61 -5.81
N ASN A 284 -16.44 11.81 -4.60
CA ASN A 284 -15.61 12.34 -3.51
C ASN A 284 -14.68 11.25 -3.00
N LEU A 285 -13.40 11.59 -2.82
CA LEU A 285 -12.42 10.62 -2.34
C LEU A 285 -12.72 10.18 -0.90
N THR A 286 -13.29 11.08 -0.09
CA THR A 286 -13.72 10.85 1.29
C THR A 286 -14.87 9.84 1.41
N ASP A 287 -15.61 9.54 0.35
CA ASP A 287 -16.62 8.46 0.35
C ASP A 287 -15.98 7.07 0.32
N ILE A 288 -14.69 7.00 -0.07
CA ILE A 288 -13.95 5.75 -0.27
C ILE A 288 -12.87 5.58 0.79
N MET A 289 -12.10 6.63 1.07
CA MET A 289 -10.99 6.57 2.03
C MET A 289 -10.62 7.95 2.59
N ASP A 290 -10.03 7.94 3.78
CA ASP A 290 -9.28 9.07 4.31
C ASP A 290 -7.78 8.82 4.13
N VAL A 291 -7.02 9.84 3.74
CA VAL A 291 -5.55 9.76 3.67
C VAL A 291 -4.95 10.64 4.75
N PHE A 292 -4.13 10.05 5.61
CA PHE A 292 -3.41 10.75 6.66
C PHE A 292 -1.98 11.05 6.24
N LEU A 293 -1.53 12.28 6.47
CA LEU A 293 -0.15 12.71 6.29
C LEU A 293 0.46 13.12 7.63
N PRO A 294 1.77 12.89 7.83
CA PRO A 294 2.46 13.42 8.99
C PRO A 294 2.57 14.94 8.90
N GLU A 295 2.28 15.60 10.00
CA GLU A 295 2.47 17.03 10.18
C GLU A 295 3.64 17.28 11.13
N PHE A 296 4.48 18.23 10.74
CA PHE A 296 5.65 18.64 11.50
C PHE A 296 5.60 20.13 11.80
N ASP A 297 6.26 20.56 12.88
CA ASP A 297 6.46 21.98 13.14
C ASP A 297 7.42 22.62 12.11
N GLY A 298 7.56 23.95 12.16
CA GLY A 298 8.50 24.67 11.31
C GLY A 298 8.07 24.82 9.86
N ASN A 299 9.05 24.81 8.95
CA ASN A 299 8.87 25.22 7.55
C ASN A 299 8.40 24.09 6.63
N GLN A 300 8.35 22.85 7.13
CA GLN A 300 7.95 21.62 6.44
C GLN A 300 8.66 21.46 5.10
N THR A 301 9.99 21.53 5.10
CA THR A 301 10.80 21.51 3.86
C THR A 301 11.03 20.12 3.29
N ARG A 302 10.66 19.08 4.05
CA ARG A 302 10.62 17.68 3.62
C ARG A 302 9.21 17.13 3.83
N PHE A 303 8.76 16.28 2.92
CA PHE A 303 7.41 15.73 2.94
C PHE A 303 7.32 14.43 2.13
N ILE A 304 6.19 13.73 2.21
CA ILE A 304 5.94 12.49 1.44
C ILE A 304 5.91 12.82 -0.06
N MET A 305 6.66 12.11 -0.89
CA MET A 305 6.92 12.49 -2.28
C MET A 305 5.62 12.72 -3.08
N ALA A 306 4.68 11.78 -3.02
CA ALA A 306 3.41 11.87 -3.73
C ALA A 306 2.33 12.60 -2.92
N SER A 307 2.65 13.75 -2.33
CA SER A 307 1.70 14.60 -1.59
C SER A 307 1.49 15.98 -2.23
N GLN A 308 1.81 16.14 -3.53
CA GLN A 308 1.77 17.44 -4.22
C GLN A 308 0.40 18.11 -4.12
N ALA A 309 -0.68 17.32 -4.14
CA ALA A 309 -2.03 17.85 -3.99
C ALA A 309 -2.25 18.50 -2.61
N HIS A 310 -1.77 17.89 -1.52
CA HIS A 310 -1.84 18.47 -0.18
C HIS A 310 -0.88 19.64 0.00
N ARG A 311 0.35 19.55 -0.55
CA ARG A 311 1.29 20.68 -0.55
C ARG A 311 0.67 21.91 -1.22
N LEU A 312 -0.03 21.72 -2.34
CA LEU A 312 -0.75 22.78 -3.04
C LEU A 312 -1.80 23.44 -2.14
N THR A 313 -2.55 22.69 -1.32
CA THR A 313 -3.58 23.28 -0.45
C THR A 313 -3.03 24.21 0.63
N LYS A 314 -1.72 24.10 0.96
CA LYS A 314 -1.05 24.99 1.91
C LYS A 314 -0.68 26.34 1.31
N SER A 315 -0.61 26.45 -0.02
CA SER A 315 -0.21 27.69 -0.69
C SER A 315 -1.29 28.78 -0.63
N ALA A 316 -0.86 30.03 -0.43
CA ALA A 316 -1.77 31.17 -0.42
C ALA A 316 -2.48 31.34 -1.77
N CYS A 317 -1.86 30.97 -2.89
CA CYS A 317 -2.49 31.05 -4.20
C CYS A 317 -3.63 30.03 -4.35
N TYR A 318 -3.50 28.82 -3.80
CA TYR A 318 -4.60 27.86 -3.76
C TYR A 318 -5.72 28.33 -2.83
N GLN A 319 -5.40 28.82 -1.64
CA GLN A 319 -6.39 29.26 -0.65
C GLN A 319 -7.23 30.45 -1.14
N ASN A 320 -6.64 31.35 -1.92
CA ASN A 320 -7.28 32.59 -2.38
C ASN A 320 -7.76 32.54 -3.84
N SER A 321 -7.90 31.35 -4.44
CA SER A 321 -8.41 31.20 -5.81
C SER A 321 -9.15 29.87 -6.00
N ASN A 322 -9.70 29.66 -7.20
CA ASN A 322 -10.32 28.40 -7.62
C ASN A 322 -9.38 27.49 -8.43
N MET A 323 -8.06 27.69 -8.34
CA MET A 323 -7.10 26.90 -9.13
C MET A 323 -7.10 25.42 -8.74
N THR A 324 -6.77 24.58 -9.72
CA THR A 324 -6.61 23.13 -9.59
C THR A 324 -5.32 22.68 -10.27
N CYS A 325 -4.99 21.40 -10.21
CA CYS A 325 -3.86 20.82 -10.97
C CYS A 325 -3.92 21.19 -12.46
N LEU A 326 -5.14 21.22 -13.03
CA LEU A 326 -5.42 21.50 -14.45
C LEU A 326 -5.26 22.98 -14.82
N SER A 327 -5.07 23.87 -13.84
CA SER A 327 -4.74 25.29 -14.12
C SER A 327 -3.32 25.44 -14.69
N CYS A 328 -2.43 24.49 -14.40
CA CYS A 328 -1.01 24.52 -14.79
C CYS A 328 -0.59 23.31 -15.63
N HIS A 329 -1.18 22.13 -15.40
CA HIS A 329 -0.78 20.89 -16.06
C HIS A 329 -1.78 20.44 -17.11
N ASN A 330 -1.27 20.03 -18.27
CA ASN A 330 -1.98 19.17 -19.19
C ASN A 330 -1.56 17.72 -18.91
N PRO A 331 -2.43 16.86 -18.37
CA PRO A 331 -2.07 15.49 -18.00
C PRO A 331 -1.72 14.59 -19.20
N HIS A 332 -2.05 15.02 -20.43
CA HIS A 332 -1.74 14.28 -21.66
C HIS A 332 -0.38 14.62 -22.25
N ILE A 333 0.35 15.60 -21.71
CA ILE A 333 1.64 16.05 -22.24
C ILE A 333 2.68 15.93 -21.14
N SER A 334 3.82 15.32 -21.46
CA SER A 334 4.91 15.15 -20.51
C SER A 334 5.44 16.50 -20.03
N VAL A 335 5.72 16.63 -18.74
CA VAL A 335 6.37 17.82 -18.18
C VAL A 335 7.79 18.03 -18.73
N LYS A 336 8.42 16.98 -19.27
CA LYS A 336 9.70 17.06 -19.98
C LYS A 336 9.59 17.71 -21.36
N GLU A 337 8.39 17.65 -21.96
CA GLU A 337 8.08 18.21 -23.29
C GLU A 337 7.38 19.58 -23.19
N THR A 338 6.76 19.89 -22.04
CA THR A 338 6.07 21.17 -21.81
C THR A 338 7.07 22.33 -21.70
N PRO A 339 6.96 23.40 -22.51
CA PRO A 339 7.84 24.57 -22.40
C PRO A 339 7.72 25.26 -21.04
N ARG A 340 8.84 25.73 -20.48
CA ARG A 340 8.86 26.45 -19.19
C ARG A 340 7.94 27.66 -19.16
N GLN A 341 7.83 28.37 -20.29
CA GLN A 341 6.97 29.54 -20.40
C GLN A 341 5.49 29.23 -20.15
N THR A 342 5.04 28.00 -20.42
CA THR A 342 3.67 27.56 -20.10
C THR A 342 3.39 27.65 -18.61
N PHE A 343 4.34 27.23 -17.76
CA PHE A 343 4.22 27.33 -16.31
C PHE A 343 4.30 28.77 -15.81
N ASN A 344 5.24 29.57 -16.35
CA ASN A 344 5.33 31.00 -16.04
C ASN A 344 4.03 31.75 -16.38
N ASN A 345 3.46 31.49 -17.56
CA ASN A 345 2.21 32.09 -17.98
C ASN A 345 1.06 31.72 -17.03
N ALA A 346 1.04 30.51 -16.48
CA ALA A 346 0.06 30.11 -15.48
C ALA A 346 0.17 30.98 -14.21
N CYS A 347 1.39 31.28 -13.73
CA CYS A 347 1.59 32.22 -12.62
C CYS A 347 1.13 33.63 -12.97
N LEU A 348 1.52 34.14 -14.14
CA LEU A 348 1.28 35.52 -14.56
C LEU A 348 -0.19 35.83 -14.83
N LYS A 349 -1.06 34.83 -15.04
CA LYS A 349 -2.53 35.02 -15.11
C LYS A 349 -3.11 35.68 -13.86
N CYS A 350 -2.53 35.42 -12.69
CA CYS A 350 -2.97 36.00 -11.42
C CYS A 350 -1.97 36.97 -10.81
N HIS A 351 -0.68 36.86 -11.17
CA HIS A 351 0.41 37.67 -10.61
C HIS A 351 0.83 38.84 -11.52
N THR A 352 -0.17 39.51 -12.11
CA THR A 352 0.04 40.68 -12.97
C THR A 352 -0.91 41.80 -12.57
N THR A 353 -0.39 43.02 -12.40
CA THR A 353 -1.17 44.25 -12.17
C THR A 353 -0.80 45.27 -13.24
N ALA A 354 -1.79 45.84 -13.92
CA ALA A 354 -1.59 46.79 -15.03
C ALA A 354 -0.59 46.28 -16.11
N GLY A 355 -0.65 44.99 -16.45
CA GLY A 355 0.23 44.37 -17.44
C GLY A 355 1.66 44.09 -16.99
N LYS A 356 2.01 44.36 -15.72
CA LYS A 356 3.34 44.08 -15.15
C LYS A 356 3.28 43.03 -14.05
N SER A 357 4.29 42.17 -13.99
CA SER A 357 4.45 41.19 -12.92
C SER A 357 4.50 41.88 -11.55
N VAL A 358 3.78 41.34 -10.56
CA VAL A 358 3.79 41.84 -9.17
C VAL A 358 5.02 41.40 -8.37
N CYS A 359 6.04 40.82 -9.03
CA CYS A 359 7.24 40.34 -8.35
C CYS A 359 8.09 41.51 -7.83
N THR A 360 8.47 41.43 -6.55
CA THR A 360 9.30 42.45 -5.87
C THR A 360 10.73 42.50 -6.39
N MET A 361 11.22 41.43 -7.03
CA MET A 361 12.54 41.41 -7.66
C MET A 361 12.43 41.91 -9.10
N SER A 362 13.30 42.83 -9.55
CA SER A 362 13.25 43.37 -10.91
C SER A 362 13.49 42.29 -11.97
N GLU A 363 12.93 42.49 -13.17
CA GLU A 363 13.05 41.52 -14.27
C GLU A 363 14.49 41.22 -14.67
N ALA A 364 15.33 42.25 -14.78
CA ALA A 364 16.76 42.06 -15.05
C ALA A 364 17.43 41.13 -14.02
N LYS A 365 17.09 41.28 -12.72
CA LYS A 365 17.58 40.39 -11.68
C LYS A 365 17.02 38.98 -11.81
N ARG A 366 15.74 38.81 -12.19
CA ARG A 366 15.12 37.49 -12.42
C ARG A 366 15.74 36.76 -13.61
N ILE A 367 15.96 37.46 -14.71
CA ILE A 367 16.63 36.91 -15.91
C ILE A 367 18.03 36.40 -15.53
N ASN A 368 18.81 37.20 -14.82
CA ASN A 368 20.16 36.82 -14.41
C ASN A 368 20.17 35.69 -13.36
N ALA A 369 19.22 35.68 -12.42
CA ALA A 369 19.19 34.69 -11.34
C ALA A 369 18.73 33.31 -11.81
N ASN A 370 17.67 33.26 -12.64
CA ASN A 370 17.05 31.97 -13.01
C ASN A 370 16.36 31.97 -14.37
N LYS A 371 16.72 32.90 -15.27
CA LYS A 371 16.09 33.05 -16.59
C LYS A 371 14.60 33.42 -16.50
N ASN A 372 14.23 34.22 -15.49
CA ASN A 372 12.87 34.71 -15.26
C ASN A 372 11.84 33.57 -15.05
N ASP A 373 12.27 32.50 -14.40
CA ASP A 373 11.45 31.33 -14.08
C ASP A 373 10.78 31.51 -12.71
N CYS A 374 9.46 31.73 -12.69
CA CYS A 374 8.72 31.89 -11.45
C CYS A 374 8.80 30.60 -10.60
N SER A 375 8.68 29.44 -11.24
CA SER A 375 8.68 28.14 -10.56
C SER A 375 10.02 27.82 -9.94
N GLY A 376 11.13 28.22 -10.58
CA GLY A 376 12.48 28.01 -10.07
C GLY A 376 12.78 28.68 -8.72
N CYS A 377 12.05 29.73 -8.35
CA CYS A 377 12.13 30.34 -7.01
C CYS A 377 10.96 29.95 -6.10
N HIS A 378 9.74 29.88 -6.64
CA HIS A 378 8.54 29.75 -5.81
C HIS A 378 8.10 28.30 -5.56
N MET A 379 8.57 27.35 -6.36
CA MET A 379 8.37 25.91 -6.18
C MET A 379 9.71 25.26 -5.84
N GLN A 380 10.18 25.52 -4.62
CA GLN A 380 11.51 25.10 -4.18
C GLN A 380 11.71 23.59 -4.30
N VAL A 381 12.94 23.17 -4.62
CA VAL A 381 13.29 21.75 -4.65
C VAL A 381 13.46 21.25 -3.22
N SER A 382 12.67 20.25 -2.86
CA SER A 382 12.61 19.65 -1.52
C SER A 382 12.96 18.17 -1.58
N GLY A 383 13.58 17.66 -0.52
CA GLY A 383 13.80 16.23 -0.33
C GLY A 383 12.53 15.51 0.12
N SER A 384 12.43 14.22 -0.20
CA SER A 384 11.37 13.34 0.30
C SER A 384 11.73 12.76 1.69
N ILE A 385 10.70 12.43 2.50
CA ILE A 385 10.88 11.69 3.77
C ILE A 385 10.75 10.17 3.60
N ASP A 386 10.07 9.73 2.56
CA ASP A 386 9.68 8.33 2.30
C ASP A 386 10.52 7.63 1.24
N ILE A 387 11.22 8.39 0.39
CA ILE A 387 12.04 7.88 -0.71
C ILE A 387 13.42 8.57 -0.66
N PRO A 388 14.48 7.84 -0.28
CA PRO A 388 15.83 8.37 -0.26
C PRO A 388 16.28 8.89 -1.63
N HIS A 389 17.29 9.75 -1.66
CA HIS A 389 17.95 10.24 -2.88
C HIS A 389 17.07 10.98 -3.90
N VAL A 390 15.79 11.22 -3.60
CA VAL A 390 14.85 11.88 -4.49
C VAL A 390 14.52 13.28 -3.99
N THR A 391 14.53 14.22 -4.94
CA THR A 391 14.00 15.57 -4.75
C THR A 391 12.83 15.84 -5.69
N ILE A 392 11.97 16.77 -5.27
CA ILE A 392 10.77 17.18 -6.00
C ILE A 392 10.52 18.68 -5.87
N HIS A 393 9.89 19.28 -6.88
CA HIS A 393 9.40 20.66 -6.78
C HIS A 393 8.21 20.71 -5.81
N ASP A 394 8.37 21.53 -4.78
CA ASP A 394 7.38 21.70 -3.74
C ASP A 394 6.19 22.53 -4.24
N HIS A 395 5.00 21.95 -4.11
CA HIS A 395 3.75 22.61 -4.49
C HIS A 395 3.20 23.50 -3.36
N PHE A 396 3.87 23.61 -2.21
CA PHE A 396 3.63 24.65 -1.20
C PHE A 396 4.14 26.02 -1.69
N ILE A 397 3.71 26.43 -2.89
CA ILE A 397 4.15 27.59 -3.67
C ILE A 397 4.24 28.82 -2.76
N ARG A 398 5.48 29.30 -2.52
CA ARG A 398 5.76 30.39 -1.58
C ARG A 398 7.06 31.11 -1.93
N LYS A 399 7.35 32.22 -1.26
CA LYS A 399 8.66 32.89 -1.42
C LYS A 399 9.78 31.97 -0.89
N PRO A 400 11.00 32.03 -1.46
CA PRO A 400 12.16 31.33 -0.91
C PRO A 400 12.32 31.62 0.59
N ILE A 401 12.62 30.59 1.37
CA ILE A 401 12.94 30.71 2.80
C ILE A 401 14.47 30.66 2.98
N SER A 402 14.97 31.15 4.12
CA SER A 402 16.41 31.20 4.38
C SER A 402 17.02 29.79 4.50
N GLU A 403 18.33 29.67 4.32
CA GLU A 403 19.01 28.37 4.45
C GLU A 403 18.98 27.84 5.90
N THR A 404 19.03 28.75 6.88
CA THR A 404 18.83 28.41 8.30
C THR A 404 17.44 27.83 8.54
N ASP A 405 16.42 28.43 7.91
CA ASP A 405 15.03 27.98 7.99
C ASP A 405 14.79 26.62 7.33
N LYS A 406 15.57 26.28 6.30
CA LYS A 406 15.50 24.96 5.65
C LYS A 406 16.12 23.86 6.49
N ASN A 407 17.19 24.17 7.21
CA ASN A 407 17.95 23.20 8.01
C ASN A 407 17.45 23.07 9.45
N ARG A 408 16.38 23.79 9.82
CA ARG A 408 15.76 23.67 11.13
C ARG A 408 15.24 22.24 11.34
N VAL A 409 15.48 21.69 12.52
CA VAL A 409 14.91 20.41 12.94
C VAL A 409 13.40 20.57 13.12
N GLU A 410 12.65 19.72 12.45
CA GLU A 410 11.18 19.71 12.47
C GLU A 410 10.70 18.54 13.35
N ASN A 411 9.82 18.83 14.30
CA ASN A 411 9.26 17.84 15.23
C ASN A 411 7.91 17.35 14.74
N PHE A 412 7.66 16.04 14.85
CA PHE A 412 6.37 15.45 14.52
C PHE A 412 5.29 15.96 15.49
N ILE A 413 4.22 16.53 14.95
CA ILE A 413 3.06 17.03 15.70
C ILE A 413 1.97 15.96 15.76
N GLY A 414 1.69 15.30 14.63
CA GLY A 414 0.59 14.35 14.52
C GLY A 414 0.24 13.99 13.09
N LEU A 415 -0.91 13.33 12.93
CA LEU A 415 -1.44 12.99 11.61
C LEU A 415 -2.63 13.91 11.25
N VAL A 416 -2.57 14.50 10.06
CA VAL A 416 -3.66 15.31 9.49
C VAL A 416 -4.37 14.55 8.39
N ALA A 417 -5.71 14.64 8.37
CA ALA A 417 -6.52 14.08 7.29
C ALA A 417 -6.45 14.99 6.06
N ALA A 418 -5.73 14.55 5.04
CA ALA A 418 -5.38 15.37 3.88
C ALA A 418 -6.38 15.27 2.73
N THR A 419 -7.32 14.33 2.79
CA THR A 419 -8.45 14.18 1.85
C THR A 419 -9.53 15.25 2.01
N GLY A 420 -9.49 16.04 3.09
CA GLY A 420 -10.58 16.92 3.51
C GLY A 420 -11.51 16.23 4.51
N GLY A 421 -12.22 17.02 5.31
CA GLY A 421 -13.16 16.53 6.32
C GLY A 421 -12.58 16.30 7.72
N ASN A 422 -13.40 15.77 8.62
CA ASN A 422 -13.03 15.42 10.00
C ASN A 422 -13.30 13.93 10.25
N PRO A 423 -12.32 13.05 9.99
CA PRO A 423 -12.52 11.62 10.16
C PRO A 423 -12.89 11.27 11.59
N ALA A 424 -13.76 10.26 11.73
CA ALA A 424 -14.15 9.71 13.02
C ALA A 424 -12.92 9.26 13.82
N ALA A 425 -13.01 9.29 15.15
CA ALA A 425 -11.89 8.94 16.02
C ALA A 425 -11.36 7.51 15.75
N ILE A 426 -12.23 6.54 15.44
CA ILE A 426 -11.80 5.19 15.07
C ILE A 426 -10.94 5.17 13.79
N THR A 427 -11.25 6.02 12.80
CA THR A 427 -10.45 6.13 11.57
C THR A 427 -9.09 6.75 11.87
N ARG A 428 -9.04 7.76 12.74
CA ARG A 428 -7.78 8.35 13.21
C ARG A 428 -6.92 7.33 13.94
N ALA A 429 -7.52 6.50 14.81
CA ALA A 429 -6.82 5.42 15.48
C ALA A 429 -6.17 4.46 14.47
N LYS A 430 -6.92 4.00 13.46
CA LYS A 430 -6.39 3.17 12.35
C LYS A 430 -5.23 3.88 11.61
N GLY A 431 -5.37 5.19 11.35
CA GLY A 431 -4.33 5.99 10.72
C GLY A 431 -3.00 5.98 11.50
N TYR A 432 -3.05 6.11 12.83
CA TYR A 432 -1.84 6.00 13.67
C TYR A 432 -1.24 4.60 13.68
N LEU A 433 -2.06 3.54 13.74
CA LEU A 433 -1.56 2.15 13.71
C LEU A 433 -0.86 1.84 12.38
N HIS A 434 -1.48 2.20 11.26
CA HIS A 434 -0.88 1.99 9.93
C HIS A 434 0.39 2.86 9.74
N TYR A 435 0.42 4.08 10.27
CA TYR A 435 1.63 4.92 10.23
C TYR A 435 2.79 4.29 11.02
N PHE A 436 2.48 3.69 12.18
CA PHE A 436 3.46 2.95 12.97
C PHE A 436 4.08 1.79 12.18
N GLU A 437 3.25 1.01 11.49
CA GLU A 437 3.70 -0.15 10.71
C GLU A 437 4.46 0.26 9.44
N SER A 438 4.02 1.32 8.77
CA SER A 438 4.48 1.66 7.41
C SER A 438 5.66 2.62 7.38
N TYR A 439 5.82 3.49 8.39
CA TYR A 439 6.81 4.58 8.36
C TYR A 439 7.78 4.56 9.54
N THR A 440 7.30 4.32 10.77
CA THR A 440 8.17 4.32 11.95
C THR A 440 7.55 3.60 13.14
N ALA A 441 8.28 2.64 13.72
CA ALA A 441 7.87 1.91 14.91
C ALA A 441 8.04 2.72 16.22
N SER A 442 7.57 3.97 16.23
CA SER A 442 7.69 4.89 17.36
C SER A 442 6.57 4.65 18.39
N PRO A 443 6.89 4.24 19.64
CA PRO A 443 5.87 3.90 20.65
C PRO A 443 4.78 4.95 20.91
N PRO A 444 5.05 6.28 20.94
CA PRO A 444 4.03 7.31 21.12
C PRO A 444 2.89 7.30 20.08
N LEU A 445 3.11 6.71 18.89
CA LEU A 445 2.05 6.55 17.89
C LEU A 445 0.97 5.57 18.36
N LEU A 446 1.36 4.52 19.08
CA LEU A 446 0.42 3.54 19.63
C LEU A 446 -0.40 4.15 20.78
N ASP A 447 0.16 5.11 21.52
CA ASP A 447 -0.58 5.85 22.54
C ASP A 447 -1.58 6.82 21.92
N SER A 448 -1.21 7.47 20.81
CA SER A 448 -2.13 8.28 20.01
C SER A 448 -3.28 7.44 19.44
N ALA A 449 -2.98 6.26 18.91
CA ALA A 449 -4.00 5.32 18.44
C ALA A 449 -4.96 4.91 19.56
N GLN A 450 -4.43 4.60 20.74
CA GLN A 450 -5.23 4.24 21.91
C GLN A 450 -6.12 5.39 22.40
N HIS A 451 -5.60 6.63 22.42
CA HIS A 451 -6.37 7.82 22.76
C HIS A 451 -7.58 7.99 21.82
N TYR A 452 -7.38 7.93 20.51
CA TYR A 452 -8.47 8.04 19.55
C TYR A 452 -9.45 6.87 19.61
N LEU A 453 -8.97 5.67 19.95
CA LEU A 453 -9.84 4.51 20.15
C LEU A 453 -10.75 4.69 21.39
N GLN A 454 -10.27 5.34 22.45
CA GLN A 454 -11.08 5.69 23.63
C GLN A 454 -12.13 6.75 23.31
N LEU A 455 -11.80 7.73 22.45
CA LEU A 455 -12.73 8.76 21.99
C LEU A 455 -13.77 8.26 20.98
N ALA A 456 -13.54 7.09 20.36
CA ALA A 456 -14.47 6.55 19.38
C ALA A 456 -15.80 6.19 20.04
N ASN A 457 -16.92 6.63 19.46
CA ASN A 457 -18.27 6.25 19.91
C ASN A 457 -18.83 5.03 19.15
N ASN A 458 -18.00 4.33 18.39
CA ASN A 458 -18.39 3.15 17.62
C ASN A 458 -18.83 1.97 18.53
N PRO A 459 -19.68 1.07 18.02
CA PRO A 459 -20.01 -0.18 18.68
C PRO A 459 -18.78 -1.03 19.06
N PRO A 460 -18.87 -1.89 20.11
CA PRO A 460 -17.74 -2.73 20.54
C PRO A 460 -17.17 -3.64 19.44
N ASP A 461 -18.02 -4.19 18.58
CA ASP A 461 -17.63 -5.05 17.45
C ASP A 461 -16.82 -4.31 16.39
N GLU A 462 -17.11 -3.04 16.12
CA GLU A 462 -16.29 -2.20 15.22
C GLU A 462 -14.96 -1.79 15.84
N LYS A 463 -14.93 -1.55 17.16
CA LYS A 463 -13.72 -1.17 17.90
C LYS A 463 -12.76 -2.34 18.08
N LEU A 464 -13.29 -3.55 18.20
CA LEU A 464 -12.53 -4.74 18.56
C LEU A 464 -11.35 -5.00 17.60
N PRO A 465 -11.50 -5.03 16.26
CA PRO A 465 -10.38 -5.21 15.34
C PRO A 465 -9.23 -4.21 15.57
N VAL A 466 -9.57 -2.93 15.77
CA VAL A 466 -8.60 -1.85 15.99
C VAL A 466 -7.89 -2.01 17.33
N LEU A 467 -8.62 -2.43 18.38
CA LEU A 467 -8.04 -2.71 19.70
C LEU A 467 -7.07 -3.89 19.64
N ILE A 468 -7.48 -4.99 19.02
CA ILE A 468 -6.66 -6.20 18.88
C ILE A 468 -5.39 -5.88 18.09
N HIS A 469 -5.50 -5.08 17.02
CA HIS A 469 -4.35 -4.61 16.25
C HIS A 469 -3.40 -3.76 17.10
N ALA A 470 -3.91 -2.78 17.86
CA ALA A 470 -3.10 -1.96 18.76
C ALA A 470 -2.37 -2.79 19.83
N LEU A 471 -3.07 -3.74 20.47
CA LEU A 471 -2.46 -4.63 21.48
C LEU A 471 -1.41 -5.55 20.85
N TYR A 472 -1.65 -6.02 19.62
CA TYR A 472 -0.70 -6.88 18.91
C TYR A 472 0.61 -6.15 18.61
N LEU A 473 0.52 -4.89 18.17
CA LEU A 473 1.71 -4.04 17.95
C LEU A 473 2.43 -3.69 19.26
N LYS A 474 1.70 -3.60 20.39
CA LYS A 474 2.28 -3.49 21.74
C LYS A 474 2.82 -4.82 22.28
N GLN A 475 2.67 -5.93 21.54
CA GLN A 475 3.00 -7.30 21.98
C GLN A 475 2.27 -7.75 23.26
N ASP A 476 1.10 -7.18 23.56
CA ASP A 476 0.26 -7.57 24.70
C ASP A 476 -0.63 -8.77 24.37
N PHE A 477 0.00 -9.93 24.18
CA PHE A 477 -0.69 -11.18 23.83
C PHE A 477 -1.65 -11.66 24.92
N TRP A 478 -1.33 -11.40 26.19
CA TRP A 478 -2.23 -11.72 27.30
C TRP A 478 -3.50 -10.86 27.26
N GLY A 479 -3.35 -9.55 27.03
CA GLY A 479 -4.47 -8.63 26.90
C GLY A 479 -5.39 -8.94 25.72
N ILE A 480 -4.83 -9.45 24.61
CA ILE A 480 -5.60 -9.97 23.46
C ILE A 480 -6.38 -11.22 23.88
N SER A 481 -5.69 -12.23 24.44
CA SER A 481 -6.28 -13.53 24.79
C SER A 481 -7.40 -13.38 25.83
N LYS A 482 -7.22 -12.50 26.81
CA LYS A 482 -8.25 -12.19 27.82
C LYS A 482 -9.53 -11.62 27.20
N ARG A 483 -9.40 -10.75 26.20
CA ARG A 483 -10.55 -10.16 25.50
C ARG A 483 -11.21 -11.17 24.56
N ALA A 484 -10.39 -11.95 23.86
CA ALA A 484 -10.85 -12.99 22.95
C ALA A 484 -11.58 -14.15 23.68
N ALA A 485 -11.31 -14.37 24.97
CA ALA A 485 -11.91 -15.46 25.74
C ALA A 485 -13.44 -15.47 25.76
N ALA A 486 -14.09 -14.31 25.58
CA ALA A 486 -15.55 -14.18 25.51
C ALA A 486 -16.09 -14.03 24.07
N LEU A 487 -15.21 -14.09 23.05
CA LEU A 487 -15.53 -13.78 21.66
C LEU A 487 -15.37 -15.03 20.79
N PRO A 488 -16.46 -15.75 20.47
CA PRO A 488 -16.36 -16.94 19.65
C PRO A 488 -15.82 -16.60 18.24
N PRO A 489 -14.98 -17.46 17.63
CA PRO A 489 -14.42 -17.23 16.29
C PRO A 489 -15.46 -16.92 15.20
N ALA A 490 -16.69 -17.40 15.35
CA ALA A 490 -17.79 -17.13 14.42
C ALA A 490 -18.15 -15.63 14.32
N GLN A 491 -17.93 -14.85 15.38
CA GLN A 491 -18.22 -13.41 15.42
C GLN A 491 -17.09 -12.55 14.82
N ILE A 492 -15.91 -13.12 14.58
CA ILE A 492 -14.79 -12.38 13.98
C ILE A 492 -14.98 -12.33 12.46
N THR A 493 -15.02 -11.13 11.88
CA THR A 493 -15.26 -10.93 10.44
C THR A 493 -14.00 -10.55 9.68
N ASP A 494 -12.96 -10.08 10.37
CA ASP A 494 -11.68 -9.68 9.78
C ASP A 494 -10.61 -10.78 9.93
N ALA A 495 -9.96 -11.13 8.83
CA ALA A 495 -9.02 -12.25 8.76
C ALA A 495 -7.78 -12.00 9.61
N TRP A 496 -7.23 -10.78 9.55
CA TRP A 496 -6.06 -10.39 10.31
C TRP A 496 -6.35 -10.28 11.82
N THR A 497 -7.55 -9.87 12.20
CA THR A 497 -8.00 -9.90 13.61
C THR A 497 -8.06 -11.34 14.12
N ALA A 498 -8.63 -12.27 13.35
CA ALA A 498 -8.63 -13.68 13.71
C ALA A 498 -7.19 -14.22 13.85
N TYR A 499 -6.31 -13.90 12.89
CA TYR A 499 -4.89 -14.26 12.95
C TYR A 499 -4.20 -13.74 14.23
N ARG A 500 -4.36 -12.45 14.55
CA ARG A 500 -3.72 -11.82 15.72
C ARG A 500 -4.22 -12.42 17.04
N ILE A 501 -5.49 -12.81 17.12
CA ILE A 501 -6.04 -13.54 18.27
C ILE A 501 -5.43 -14.95 18.37
N GLY A 502 -5.38 -15.68 17.25
CA GLY A 502 -4.75 -17.01 17.20
C GLY A 502 -3.29 -16.95 17.64
N GLU A 503 -2.52 -16.00 17.12
CA GLU A 503 -1.12 -15.78 17.49
C GLU A 503 -1.00 -15.45 18.98
N ALA A 504 -1.88 -14.62 19.55
CA ALA A 504 -1.86 -14.31 20.97
C ALA A 504 -2.09 -15.55 21.86
N PHE A 505 -3.04 -16.42 21.51
CA PHE A 505 -3.23 -17.68 22.24
C PHE A 505 -2.04 -18.64 22.09
N LEU A 506 -1.41 -18.67 20.91
CA LEU A 506 -0.23 -19.48 20.64
C LEU A 506 0.98 -19.00 21.47
N GLN A 507 1.23 -17.69 21.51
CA GLN A 507 2.30 -17.08 22.31
C GLN A 507 2.07 -17.28 23.82
N ASN A 508 0.81 -17.35 24.26
CA ASN A 508 0.46 -17.69 25.63
C ASN A 508 0.44 -19.21 25.92
N ASN A 509 0.99 -20.04 25.01
CA ASN A 509 1.11 -21.48 25.15
C ASN A 509 -0.25 -22.21 25.32
N THR A 510 -1.29 -21.73 24.62
CA THR A 510 -2.63 -22.33 24.60
C THR A 510 -3.08 -22.66 23.17
N PRO A 511 -2.42 -23.62 22.49
CA PRO A 511 -2.65 -23.90 21.07
C PRO A 511 -4.08 -24.38 20.77
N ASP A 512 -4.75 -25.07 21.69
CA ASP A 512 -6.14 -25.52 21.51
C ASP A 512 -7.11 -24.34 21.31
N LYS A 513 -6.84 -23.22 22.00
CA LYS A 513 -7.63 -21.99 21.84
C LYS A 513 -7.23 -21.20 20.60
N ALA A 514 -5.98 -21.33 20.14
CA ALA A 514 -5.46 -20.63 18.97
C ALA A 514 -6.04 -21.18 17.65
N GLN A 515 -6.09 -22.51 17.52
CA GLN A 515 -6.49 -23.20 16.29
C GLN A 515 -7.77 -22.66 15.63
N PRO A 516 -8.92 -22.53 16.33
CA PRO A 516 -10.15 -22.13 15.65
C PRO A 516 -10.12 -20.70 15.11
N TYR A 517 -9.25 -19.83 15.65
CA TYR A 517 -9.03 -18.49 15.09
C TYR A 517 -8.11 -18.52 13.87
N PHE A 518 -7.08 -19.39 13.84
CA PHE A 518 -6.29 -19.59 12.62
C PHE A 518 -7.12 -20.23 11.50
N GLU A 519 -7.99 -21.19 11.81
CA GLU A 519 -8.95 -21.74 10.84
C GLU A 519 -9.93 -20.67 10.33
N LYS A 520 -10.37 -19.77 11.21
CA LYS A 520 -11.19 -18.61 10.81
C LYS A 520 -10.43 -17.67 9.90
N ALA A 521 -9.17 -17.36 10.20
CA ALA A 521 -8.30 -16.54 9.35
C ALA A 521 -8.13 -17.17 7.95
N CYS A 522 -7.82 -18.48 7.89
CA CYS A 522 -7.71 -19.22 6.62
C CYS A 522 -9.02 -19.23 5.83
N ARG A 523 -10.19 -19.31 6.48
CA ARG A 523 -11.48 -19.25 5.77
C ARG A 523 -11.80 -17.86 5.22
N LEU A 524 -11.40 -16.79 5.92
CA LEU A 524 -11.67 -15.42 5.52
C LEU A 524 -10.71 -14.94 4.42
N LEU A 525 -9.48 -15.45 4.39
CA LEU A 525 -8.46 -15.09 3.41
C LEU A 525 -7.62 -16.33 3.03
N PRO A 526 -8.16 -17.23 2.19
CA PRO A 526 -7.58 -18.56 1.97
C PRO A 526 -6.26 -18.56 1.18
N LEU A 527 -5.93 -17.47 0.50
CA LEU A 527 -4.69 -17.34 -0.28
C LEU A 527 -3.61 -16.52 0.43
N GLN A 528 -3.72 -16.35 1.76
CA GLN A 528 -2.65 -15.82 2.61
C GLN A 528 -1.84 -16.98 3.22
N PRO A 529 -0.64 -17.30 2.68
CA PRO A 529 0.16 -18.45 3.12
C PRO A 529 0.54 -18.43 4.61
N ASP A 530 0.72 -17.26 5.21
CA ASP A 530 1.15 -17.15 6.61
C ASP A 530 0.09 -17.72 7.57
N PHE A 531 -1.20 -17.66 7.20
CA PHE A 531 -2.28 -18.18 8.03
C PHE A 531 -2.24 -19.71 8.09
N GLY A 532 -2.09 -20.35 6.93
CA GLY A 532 -1.93 -21.81 6.85
C GLY A 532 -0.65 -22.28 7.54
N ALA A 533 0.46 -21.54 7.39
CA ALA A 533 1.71 -21.87 8.05
C ALA A 533 1.60 -21.80 9.59
N LYS A 534 0.92 -20.77 10.12
CA LYS A 534 0.66 -20.66 11.57
C LYS A 534 -0.32 -21.70 12.08
N LEU A 535 -1.35 -22.05 11.31
CA LEU A 535 -2.23 -23.18 11.64
C LEU A 535 -1.44 -24.49 11.72
N GLY A 536 -0.54 -24.73 10.77
CA GLY A 536 0.37 -25.89 10.81
C GLY A 536 1.24 -25.91 12.06
N ILE A 537 1.84 -24.79 12.44
CA ILE A 537 2.63 -24.67 13.69
C ILE A 537 1.76 -24.95 14.93
N CYS A 538 0.55 -24.41 14.96
CA CYS A 538 -0.40 -24.65 16.04
C CYS A 538 -0.73 -26.14 16.21
N LEU A 539 -1.00 -26.84 15.10
CA LEU A 539 -1.24 -28.29 15.09
C LEU A 539 -0.01 -29.09 15.54
N LEU A 540 1.21 -28.64 15.22
CA LEU A 540 2.44 -29.28 15.71
C LEU A 540 2.59 -29.17 17.23
N GLN A 541 2.24 -28.02 17.82
CA GLN A 541 2.26 -27.86 19.28
C GLN A 541 1.20 -28.74 19.98
N GLN A 542 0.16 -29.15 19.26
CA GLN A 542 -0.83 -30.13 19.73
C GLN A 542 -0.42 -31.59 19.43
N ASN A 543 0.79 -31.84 18.89
CA ASN A 543 1.28 -33.15 18.43
C ASN A 543 0.44 -33.79 17.31
N ARG A 544 -0.33 -33.00 16.54
CA ARG A 544 -1.17 -33.47 15.43
C ARG A 544 -0.43 -33.39 14.09
N PHE A 545 0.60 -34.23 13.96
CA PHE A 545 1.56 -34.20 12.85
C PHE A 545 0.92 -34.40 11.46
N ASP A 546 -0.03 -35.32 11.31
CA ASP A 546 -0.65 -35.61 10.01
C ASP A 546 -1.51 -34.45 9.50
N GLU A 547 -2.24 -33.81 10.40
CA GLU A 547 -3.06 -32.64 10.06
C GLU A 547 -2.19 -31.43 9.77
N ALA A 548 -1.15 -31.20 10.57
CA ALA A 548 -0.17 -30.16 10.30
C ALA A 548 0.47 -30.35 8.91
N ARG A 549 0.90 -31.58 8.59
CA ARG A 549 1.47 -31.94 7.29
C ARG A 549 0.52 -31.59 6.15
N LYS A 550 -0.77 -31.96 6.26
CA LYS A 550 -1.79 -31.65 5.24
C LYS A 550 -1.93 -30.15 5.00
N VAL A 551 -2.04 -29.36 6.07
CA VAL A 551 -2.17 -27.89 5.98
C VAL A 551 -0.93 -27.26 5.36
N LEU A 552 0.27 -27.67 5.79
CA LEU A 552 1.53 -27.11 5.28
C LEU A 552 1.79 -27.49 3.82
N LEU A 553 1.42 -28.69 3.39
CA LEU A 553 1.47 -29.08 1.98
C LEU A 553 0.54 -28.24 1.12
N GLU A 554 -0.63 -27.85 1.64
CA GLU A 554 -1.55 -26.96 0.92
C GLU A 554 -0.98 -25.57 0.71
N VAL A 555 -0.27 -25.03 1.70
CA VAL A 555 0.48 -23.77 1.56
C VAL A 555 1.51 -23.89 0.42
N LEU A 556 2.22 -25.02 0.33
CA LEU A 556 3.24 -25.23 -0.70
C LEU A 556 2.68 -25.47 -2.11
N LYS A 557 1.38 -25.78 -2.27
CA LYS A 557 0.77 -25.86 -3.61
C LYS A 557 0.79 -24.50 -4.31
N GLU A 558 0.40 -23.44 -3.59
CA GLU A 558 0.41 -22.06 -4.11
C GLU A 558 1.79 -21.40 -3.95
N HIS A 559 2.47 -21.63 -2.82
CA HIS A 559 3.74 -21.01 -2.46
C HIS A 559 4.83 -22.06 -2.25
N LYS A 560 5.30 -22.65 -3.36
CA LYS A 560 6.29 -23.75 -3.37
C LYS A 560 7.57 -23.47 -2.57
N ASN A 561 7.90 -22.20 -2.37
CA ASN A 561 9.10 -21.71 -1.71
C ASN A 561 8.83 -21.10 -0.32
N HIS A 562 7.67 -21.34 0.27
CA HIS A 562 7.30 -20.77 1.57
C HIS A 562 8.20 -21.30 2.70
N VAL A 563 9.09 -20.44 3.19
CA VAL A 563 10.20 -20.81 4.10
C VAL A 563 9.71 -21.45 5.39
N SER A 564 8.68 -20.86 6.03
CA SER A 564 8.12 -21.39 7.27
C SER A 564 7.47 -22.75 7.07
N ALA A 565 6.74 -22.95 5.96
CA ALA A 565 6.05 -24.21 5.70
C ALA A 565 7.04 -25.35 5.40
N LEU A 566 8.07 -25.07 4.57
CA LEU A 566 9.17 -26.00 4.31
C LEU A 566 9.88 -26.40 5.61
N THR A 567 10.18 -25.43 6.47
CA THR A 567 10.87 -25.69 7.75
C THR A 567 10.05 -26.59 8.66
N ASN A 568 8.75 -26.33 8.78
CA ASN A 568 7.87 -27.13 9.63
C ASN A 568 7.58 -28.53 9.05
N LEU A 569 7.49 -28.67 7.72
CA LEU A 569 7.44 -30.00 7.09
C LEU A 569 8.73 -30.79 7.37
N GLY A 570 9.89 -30.15 7.26
CA GLY A 570 11.16 -30.78 7.67
C GLY A 570 11.14 -31.25 9.11
N PHE A 571 10.57 -30.46 10.03
CA PHE A 571 10.42 -30.84 11.44
C PHE A 571 9.54 -32.08 11.61
N ILE A 572 8.41 -32.13 10.90
CA ILE A 572 7.53 -33.32 10.88
C ILE A 572 8.32 -34.55 10.40
N GLU A 573 9.06 -34.43 9.29
CA GLU A 573 9.80 -35.56 8.74
C GLU A 573 10.85 -36.12 9.69
N VAL A 574 11.55 -35.26 10.45
CA VAL A 574 12.48 -35.71 11.50
C VAL A 574 11.76 -36.53 12.55
N ASN A 575 10.61 -36.04 13.04
CA ASN A 575 9.82 -36.72 14.07
C ASN A 575 9.18 -38.03 13.57
N THR A 576 8.95 -38.16 12.26
CA THR A 576 8.46 -39.40 11.63
C THR A 576 9.57 -40.31 11.09
N GLY A 577 10.84 -39.98 11.31
CA GLY A 577 12.00 -40.81 10.90
C GLY A 577 12.47 -40.65 9.45
N ASN A 578 11.83 -39.79 8.65
CA ASN A 578 12.14 -39.55 7.24
C ASN A 578 13.29 -38.52 7.07
N LEU A 579 14.46 -38.82 7.61
CA LEU A 579 15.59 -37.88 7.74
C LEU A 579 16.06 -37.29 6.40
N GLN A 580 16.02 -38.07 5.31
CA GLN A 580 16.42 -37.60 3.98
C GLN A 580 15.45 -36.54 3.45
N GLN A 581 14.14 -36.75 3.63
CA GLN A 581 13.12 -35.81 3.20
C GLN A 581 13.18 -34.53 4.04
N ALA A 582 13.44 -34.65 5.35
CA ALA A 582 13.66 -33.51 6.23
C ALA A 582 14.79 -32.60 5.73
N GLU A 583 15.94 -33.20 5.39
CA GLU A 583 17.08 -32.47 4.83
C GLU A 583 16.72 -31.73 3.53
N GLN A 584 15.95 -32.37 2.64
CA GLN A 584 15.52 -31.72 1.40
C GLN A 584 14.69 -30.45 1.66
N TYR A 585 13.73 -30.54 2.58
CA TYR A 585 12.90 -29.40 2.97
C TYR A 585 13.73 -28.28 3.63
N TYR A 586 14.61 -28.60 4.57
CA TYR A 586 15.49 -27.59 5.20
C TYR A 586 16.42 -26.94 4.18
N ARG A 587 17.01 -27.72 3.26
CA ARG A 587 17.83 -27.16 2.18
C ARG A 587 17.02 -26.25 1.27
N GLN A 588 15.78 -26.58 0.96
CA GLN A 588 14.91 -25.71 0.17
C GLN A 588 14.59 -24.41 0.91
N ALA A 589 14.24 -24.47 2.19
CA ALA A 589 14.01 -23.29 3.02
C ALA A 589 15.25 -22.39 3.08
N LEU A 590 16.43 -22.96 3.32
CA LEU A 590 17.70 -22.22 3.41
C LEU A 590 18.20 -21.68 2.07
N ARG A 591 17.80 -22.29 0.93
CA ARG A 591 18.03 -21.70 -0.40
C ARG A 591 17.23 -20.41 -0.62
N GLN A 592 16.07 -20.26 0.01
CA GLN A 592 15.26 -19.05 -0.07
C GLN A 592 15.65 -18.02 1.00
N ASN A 593 15.93 -18.50 2.21
CA ASN A 593 16.43 -17.69 3.30
C ASN A 593 17.56 -18.39 4.07
N PRO A 594 18.83 -18.08 3.75
CA PRO A 594 19.98 -18.70 4.42
C PRO A 594 20.17 -18.21 5.86
N GLY A 595 19.39 -17.23 6.30
CA GLY A 595 19.35 -16.72 7.66
C GLY A 595 18.15 -17.15 8.47
N TYR A 596 17.29 -18.05 7.95
CA TYR A 596 16.09 -18.44 8.67
C TYR A 596 16.46 -19.27 9.91
N GLU A 597 16.35 -18.66 11.09
CA GLU A 597 16.86 -19.20 12.34
C GLU A 597 16.35 -20.60 12.64
N GLN A 598 15.03 -20.81 12.53
CA GLN A 598 14.43 -22.11 12.82
C GLN A 598 14.92 -23.21 11.87
N ALA A 599 15.12 -22.91 10.58
CA ALA A 599 15.66 -23.89 9.64
C ALA A 599 17.12 -24.23 9.92
N LEU A 600 17.94 -23.23 10.28
CA LEU A 600 19.33 -23.45 10.68
C LEU A 600 19.41 -24.32 11.95
N MET A 601 18.58 -24.01 12.95
CA MET A 601 18.51 -24.75 14.20
C MET A 601 18.05 -26.20 13.98
N ASN A 602 16.96 -26.39 13.25
CA ASN A 602 16.42 -27.73 12.96
C ASN A 602 17.38 -28.57 12.10
N MET A 603 18.05 -27.95 11.12
CA MET A 603 19.05 -28.62 10.30
C MET A 603 20.28 -29.00 11.13
N ALA A 604 20.71 -28.16 12.07
CA ALA A 604 21.78 -28.51 13.00
C ALA A 604 21.40 -29.70 13.88
N GLY A 605 20.18 -29.73 14.42
CA GLY A 605 19.64 -30.88 15.15
C GLY A 605 19.63 -32.16 14.32
N LEU A 606 19.18 -32.09 13.06
CA LEU A 606 19.22 -33.21 12.12
C LEU A 606 20.65 -33.74 11.91
N ARG A 607 21.64 -32.84 11.78
CA ARG A 607 23.04 -33.23 11.64
C ARG A 607 23.59 -33.94 12.87
N LEU A 608 23.16 -33.55 14.07
CA LEU A 608 23.53 -34.24 15.30
C LEU A 608 22.92 -35.64 15.39
N LEU A 609 21.66 -35.80 14.98
CA LEU A 609 21.02 -37.13 14.88
C LEU A 609 21.79 -38.05 13.93
N GLN A 610 22.35 -37.50 12.85
CA GLN A 610 23.19 -38.20 11.89
C GLN A 610 24.67 -38.33 12.33
N ARG A 611 25.01 -37.92 13.55
CA ARG A 611 26.39 -37.89 14.09
C ARG A 611 27.38 -37.04 13.29
N ASN A 612 26.88 -36.08 12.48
CA ASN A 612 27.70 -35.12 11.75
C ASN A 612 27.88 -33.82 12.56
N THR A 613 28.67 -33.91 13.62
CA THR A 613 28.93 -32.80 14.54
C THR A 613 29.62 -31.61 13.87
N ALA A 614 30.47 -31.86 12.87
CA ALA A 614 31.19 -30.80 12.16
C ALA A 614 30.23 -29.85 11.41
N GLU A 615 29.29 -30.40 10.65
CA GLU A 615 28.31 -29.58 9.92
C GLU A 615 27.30 -28.92 10.88
N ALA A 616 26.92 -29.59 11.97
CA ALA A 616 26.07 -29.00 13.01
C ALA A 616 26.71 -27.74 13.61
N LYS A 617 28.01 -27.80 13.97
CA LYS A 617 28.77 -26.62 14.45
C LYS A 617 28.79 -25.51 13.40
N LYS A 618 28.99 -25.83 12.13
CA LYS A 618 28.98 -24.82 11.05
C LYS A 618 27.64 -24.08 10.96
N LEU A 619 26.52 -24.82 10.99
CA LEU A 619 25.17 -24.25 10.95
C LEU A 619 24.87 -23.39 12.19
N LEU A 620 25.25 -23.84 13.38
CA LEU A 620 25.08 -23.08 14.62
C LEU A 620 25.94 -21.81 14.64
N THR A 621 27.17 -21.87 14.13
CA THR A 621 28.03 -20.68 13.97
C THR A 621 27.39 -19.68 13.01
N GLN A 622 26.83 -20.15 11.89
CA GLN A 622 26.10 -19.30 10.95
C GLN A 622 24.86 -18.66 11.58
N LEU A 623 24.12 -19.41 12.42
CA LEU A 623 22.97 -18.90 13.16
C LEU A 623 23.42 -17.83 14.16
N LEU A 624 24.43 -18.11 14.99
CA LEU A 624 24.92 -17.19 16.02
C LEU A 624 25.62 -15.95 15.46
N ALA A 625 26.17 -16.04 14.24
CA ALA A 625 26.71 -14.88 13.53
C ALA A 625 25.60 -13.90 13.09
N GLN A 626 24.36 -14.39 12.92
CA GLN A 626 23.20 -13.58 12.52
C GLN A 626 22.38 -13.15 13.73
N ASN A 627 22.16 -14.04 14.69
CA ASN A 627 21.51 -13.77 15.96
C ASN A 627 22.41 -14.21 17.13
N PRO A 628 23.30 -13.33 17.61
CA PRO A 628 24.19 -13.62 18.73
C PRO A 628 23.47 -13.85 20.06
N HIS A 629 22.15 -13.64 20.15
CA HIS A 629 21.38 -13.80 21.39
C HIS A 629 20.51 -15.06 21.41
N ASN A 630 20.51 -15.86 20.35
CA ASN A 630 19.76 -17.11 20.30
C ASN A 630 20.26 -18.10 21.38
N LYS A 631 19.44 -18.31 22.42
CA LYS A 631 19.80 -19.10 23.62
C LYS A 631 19.97 -20.59 23.31
N GLU A 632 19.09 -21.14 22.48
CA GLU A 632 19.08 -22.55 22.12
C GLU A 632 20.34 -22.91 21.34
N ALA A 633 20.69 -22.11 20.32
CA ALA A 633 21.90 -22.31 19.55
C ALA A 633 23.18 -22.19 20.39
N LYS A 634 23.22 -21.25 21.36
CA LYS A 634 24.35 -21.14 22.31
C LYS A 634 24.49 -22.39 23.18
N LEU A 635 23.39 -22.88 23.74
CA LEU A 635 23.40 -24.06 24.59
C LEU A 635 23.87 -25.29 23.81
N LEU A 636 23.32 -25.49 22.61
CA LEU A 636 23.72 -26.60 21.75
C LEU A 636 25.19 -26.49 21.34
N MET A 637 25.67 -25.30 20.97
CA MET A 637 27.08 -25.09 20.63
C MET A 637 28.01 -25.43 21.82
N GLN A 638 27.66 -25.03 23.04
CA GLN A 638 28.44 -25.34 24.25
C GLN A 638 28.52 -26.86 24.50
N GLN A 639 27.44 -27.59 24.25
CA GLN A 639 27.42 -29.05 24.39
C GLN A 639 28.33 -29.75 23.38
N LEU A 640 28.58 -29.16 22.21
CA LEU A 640 29.44 -29.74 21.17
C LEU A 640 30.93 -29.40 21.34
N ILE A 641 31.28 -28.47 22.25
CA ILE A 641 32.67 -28.08 22.55
C ILE A 641 33.26 -28.96 23.66
N LYS A 642 32.41 -29.53 24.51
CA LYS A 642 32.76 -30.61 25.45
C LYS A 642 32.88 -31.93 24.71
#